data_AF-A0A7C6ET42-F1
#
_entry.id   AF-A0A7C6ET42-F1
#
_cell.length_a   1.000
_cell.length_b   1.000
_cell.length_c   1.000
_cell.angle_alpha   90.00
_cell.angle_beta   90.00
_cell.angle_gamma   90.00
#
_symmetry.space_group_name_H-M   'P 1'
#
loop_
_entity.id
_entity.type
_entity.pdbx_description
1 polymer ?
#
loop_
_entity_poly.entity_id
_entity_poly.type
_entity_poly.pdbx_seq_one_letter_code
_entity_poly.pdbx_strand_id
1 'polypeptide(L)'
;MRQGKEGVDGISRWGQVKMRWIRRSKRGAAWAWGVWLALSGATAVAQVRGLSGWNIFLDPGHSQRENVGAFGYSEAERNLRVGLRLREMLLQETDIDTVYISRTNDEQIVSLSQRTDYANRVAAAWFHSIHSDAGDPSLNSTLLLWGQYYNGQEKIPHGGKAMSDIMVGILTRGMRTDTRGSRGDCSFYTWSDFCKQTGGPYLHVNRETTMPSELSEAGFHTNPRQNQLFMNDDWKRLEARTFFWSILRYHRLERPAPGICTGIVYDAETGLPLNGARVTIGDKSYVTDTYESLFHRYSNDPSQLRNGFYYIEGLGTGTVEVAVEAENYLPARLQVTLSDTFFTFVDVGLYSTLPPTVKSSYPADGDSAFRAWDKLVITFSRPMDRQSVEEAFSLTPPAPVSFSWSADGTILTVDTDTLLFVTDYELRIRGSARSIHGYFLDGNRDGVGGDDFVIHFRTTPPDIAPPKVVSIYPKQSAVSVELHPIISACFNEVLDTTVSFPDLFKLERFSDHTYVPGQIRCYDVRGASVLTFFPDAPLSPRQTYVTRIFPGIRDLFGNATTRPSSYSFITTDVSLQTLRIDDFESGLDYWWAPQQSGSTTGTVSEETGRREERGVVNLLTGSTKALRLDYAWDPAASSWLIRVYLSGGPAKNVRFDKSALLQVYVFGDGSGSLFRFCVDDKVPDYQAANHEVSPWYKIDWRGWRLVTWDMSRDGTGTWIGDGQLDGTLGFDSIQLSFEPGAETKGTLIFDDLRLAIPSPSAVESLAETSPREFRLLEGYPNPFNQTVSLRYELPGPTQHVRLEIYDLLGRKLKTLLDTWQPQGTYVMSWDGTDDAGNLLPSGVYLCRLEAGGESVGVRVVLIR
;
A
#
# COMPACT_ATOMS: atom_id res chain seq x y z
N MET A 1 42.71 5.45 39.07
CA MET A 1 43.07 6.20 40.30
C MET A 1 43.56 7.58 39.85
N ARG A 2 43.20 8.73 40.42
CA ARG A 2 42.31 9.10 41.55
C ARG A 2 41.27 10.15 41.10
N GLN A 3 40.26 10.41 41.93
CA GLN A 3 39.13 11.35 41.69
C GLN A 3 39.52 12.84 41.78
N GLY A 4 38.64 13.72 41.28
CA GLY A 4 38.80 15.18 41.23
C GLY A 4 38.08 15.99 42.32
N LYS A 5 38.50 17.26 42.42
CA LYS A 5 38.11 18.37 43.32
C LYS A 5 36.72 18.96 42.97
N GLU A 6 35.87 19.46 43.89
CA GLU A 6 35.93 20.56 44.91
C GLU A 6 35.69 22.00 44.37
N GLY A 7 34.82 22.77 45.07
CA GLY A 7 34.47 24.20 44.86
C GLY A 7 32.95 24.44 44.60
N VAL A 8 32.07 25.06 45.42
CA VAL A 8 32.11 26.10 46.50
C VAL A 8 32.33 27.52 45.95
N ASP A 9 31.46 28.55 46.09
CA ASP A 9 30.11 28.73 46.74
C ASP A 9 29.31 29.83 45.94
N GLY A 10 28.10 30.35 46.26
CA GLY A 10 27.19 30.23 47.41
C GLY A 10 26.05 31.32 47.42
N ILE A 11 25.44 31.56 48.60
CA ILE A 11 24.57 32.71 49.00
C ILE A 11 23.10 32.80 48.48
N SER A 12 22.15 32.53 49.40
CA SER A 12 20.79 33.10 49.66
C SER A 12 19.89 33.63 48.52
N ARG A 13 18.54 33.54 48.57
CA ARG A 13 17.65 33.98 49.68
C ARG A 13 16.16 33.66 49.35
N TRP A 14 15.31 33.53 50.39
CA TRP A 14 13.83 33.32 50.34
C TRP A 14 13.36 31.97 49.73
N GLY A 15 12.28 31.31 50.19
CA GLY A 15 11.38 31.60 51.30
C GLY A 15 10.10 30.74 51.20
N GLN A 16 10.11 29.50 51.72
CA GLN A 16 8.95 28.60 51.58
C GLN A 16 7.76 28.98 52.46
N VAL A 17 6.57 29.07 51.85
CA VAL A 17 5.28 29.08 52.55
C VAL A 17 4.42 27.93 52.03
N LYS A 18 3.78 27.23 52.97
CA LYS A 18 2.99 26.00 52.75
C LYS A 18 1.68 26.28 52.01
N MET A 19 1.25 25.35 51.15
CA MET A 19 -0.17 24.96 51.09
C MET A 19 -0.34 23.44 51.23
N ARG A 20 -1.47 23.06 51.84
CA ARG A 20 -1.78 21.69 52.28
C ARG A 20 -2.14 20.78 51.10
N TRP A 21 -1.44 19.65 50.97
CA TRP A 21 -2.02 18.46 50.36
C TRP A 21 -2.73 17.62 51.42
N ILE A 22 -4.06 17.55 51.36
CA ILE A 22 -4.84 16.67 52.24
C ILE A 22 -4.78 15.25 51.66
N ARG A 23 -3.97 14.37 52.27
CA ARG A 23 -4.15 12.92 52.12
C ARG A 23 -5.52 12.55 52.70
N ARG A 24 -6.42 12.03 51.87
CA ARG A 24 -7.48 11.10 52.31
C ARG A 24 -7.35 9.77 51.58
N SER A 25 -7.66 8.71 52.31
CA SER A 25 -7.30 7.32 52.02
C SER A 25 -8.21 6.65 50.99
N LYS A 26 -7.63 5.73 50.21
CA LYS A 26 -8.38 4.70 49.47
C LYS A 26 -9.39 3.98 50.38
N ARG A 27 -10.68 4.03 50.02
CA ARG A 27 -11.66 2.95 50.21
C ARG A 27 -12.58 2.96 48.99
N GLY A 28 -12.90 1.78 48.46
CA GLY A 28 -13.69 1.66 47.24
C GLY A 28 -15.13 2.14 47.43
N ALA A 29 -15.69 2.74 46.38
CA ALA A 29 -17.11 3.04 46.27
C ALA A 29 -17.70 2.14 45.18
N ALA A 30 -18.60 1.23 45.59
CA ALA A 30 -19.48 0.57 44.64
C ALA A 30 -20.48 1.60 44.08
N TRP A 31 -20.75 1.54 42.77
CA TRP A 31 -21.69 2.44 42.12
C TRP A 31 -23.13 2.08 42.48
N ALA A 32 -23.68 2.77 43.48
CA ALA A 32 -25.10 2.74 43.80
C ALA A 32 -25.87 3.62 42.81
N TRP A 33 -26.84 3.05 42.10
CA TRP A 33 -27.74 3.77 41.21
C TRP A 33 -28.70 4.66 42.03
N GLY A 34 -28.43 5.96 42.06
CA GLY A 34 -29.31 6.96 42.67
C GLY A 34 -30.21 7.60 41.61
N VAL A 35 -31.51 7.28 41.64
CA VAL A 35 -32.51 7.92 40.78
C VAL A 35 -32.69 9.38 41.18
N TRP A 36 -32.21 10.30 40.35
CA TRP A 36 -32.60 11.71 40.40
C TRP A 36 -33.77 11.95 39.46
N LEU A 37 -34.96 12.07 40.04
CA LEU A 37 -36.20 12.42 39.35
C LEU A 37 -36.22 13.93 39.04
N ALA A 38 -35.53 14.32 37.95
CA ALA A 38 -35.73 15.62 37.34
C ALA A 38 -37.01 15.59 36.52
N LEU A 39 -38.06 16.29 36.99
CA LEU A 39 -39.29 16.53 36.24
C LEU A 39 -39.04 17.59 35.13
N SER A 40 -38.29 17.21 34.10
CA SER A 40 -38.39 17.87 32.81
C SER A 40 -39.63 17.34 32.09
N GLY A 41 -40.45 18.26 31.55
CA GLY A 41 -41.65 17.90 30.80
C GLY A 41 -41.29 17.25 29.46
N ALA A 42 -40.94 15.97 29.47
CA ALA A 42 -40.77 15.19 28.25
C ALA A 42 -42.13 15.05 27.56
N THR A 43 -42.28 15.70 26.40
CA THR A 43 -43.30 15.32 25.42
C THR A 43 -43.04 13.87 25.06
N ALA A 44 -43.89 12.96 25.51
CA ALA A 44 -43.75 11.54 25.23
C ALA A 44 -43.70 11.31 23.72
N VAL A 45 -42.55 10.86 23.21
CA VAL A 45 -42.41 10.43 21.83
C VAL A 45 -43.39 9.28 21.63
N ALA A 46 -44.23 9.35 20.59
CA ALA A 46 -45.22 8.32 20.33
C ALA A 46 -44.50 6.99 20.04
N GLN A 47 -44.66 6.03 20.95
CA GLN A 47 -44.10 4.69 20.85
C GLN A 47 -44.55 4.03 19.54
N VAL A 48 -43.59 3.56 18.74
CA VAL A 48 -43.87 2.84 17.49
C VAL A 48 -44.55 1.53 17.82
N ARG A 49 -45.65 1.21 17.11
CA ARG A 49 -46.44 -0.01 17.34
C ARG A 49 -46.28 -1.01 16.21
N GLY A 50 -46.40 -2.30 16.53
CA GLY A 50 -46.36 -3.41 15.57
C GLY A 50 -45.21 -4.40 15.76
N LEU A 51 -44.42 -4.28 16.83
CA LEU A 51 -43.38 -5.25 17.24
C LEU A 51 -43.78 -6.06 18.48
N SER A 52 -44.91 -5.77 19.14
CA SER A 52 -45.42 -6.62 20.24
C SER A 52 -45.62 -8.07 19.79
N GLY A 53 -45.21 -9.02 20.63
CA GLY A 53 -45.15 -10.45 20.33
C GLY A 53 -43.96 -10.89 19.48
N TRP A 54 -43.21 -9.97 18.86
CA TRP A 54 -41.92 -10.26 18.22
C TRP A 54 -40.78 -10.06 19.22
N ASN A 55 -39.70 -10.82 19.05
CA ASN A 55 -38.50 -10.67 19.87
C ASN A 55 -37.25 -10.89 19.00
N ILE A 56 -36.13 -10.30 19.41
CA ILE A 56 -34.86 -10.35 18.68
C ILE A 56 -33.72 -10.67 19.62
N PHE A 57 -32.78 -11.48 19.12
CA PHE A 57 -31.50 -11.73 19.74
C PHE A 57 -30.42 -10.89 19.05
N LEU A 58 -29.82 -9.97 19.81
CA LEU A 58 -28.68 -9.17 19.34
C LEU A 58 -27.37 -9.86 19.76
N ASP A 59 -26.46 -10.03 18.82
CA ASP A 59 -25.15 -10.61 19.07
C ASP A 59 -24.03 -9.62 18.80
N PRO A 60 -23.56 -8.87 19.81
CA PRO A 60 -22.31 -8.12 19.72
C PRO A 60 -21.13 -9.06 19.49
N GLY A 61 -20.64 -9.09 18.24
CA GLY A 61 -19.55 -9.94 17.79
C GLY A 61 -18.32 -9.85 18.69
N HIS A 62 -17.57 -10.95 18.77
CA HIS A 62 -16.35 -11.08 19.59
C HIS A 62 -16.59 -10.92 21.11
N SER A 63 -15.53 -11.09 21.91
CA SER A 63 -15.53 -10.91 23.36
C SER A 63 -14.37 -10.02 23.82
N GLN A 64 -14.44 -9.48 25.05
CA GLN A 64 -13.36 -8.72 25.66
C GLN A 64 -12.81 -7.61 24.76
N ARG A 65 -11.50 -7.62 24.49
CA ARG A 65 -10.80 -6.68 23.60
C ARG A 65 -10.26 -7.40 22.36
N GLU A 66 -10.93 -8.48 21.93
CA GLU A 66 -10.62 -9.18 20.68
C GLU A 66 -10.75 -8.26 19.46
N ASN A 67 -10.02 -8.60 18.40
CA ASN A 67 -9.91 -7.89 17.13
C ASN A 67 -9.59 -6.38 17.32
N VAL A 68 -8.33 -6.10 17.63
CA VAL A 68 -7.85 -4.76 17.98
C VAL A 68 -7.63 -3.91 16.73
N GLY A 69 -8.27 -2.75 16.65
CA GLY A 69 -8.12 -1.82 15.53
C GLY A 69 -6.90 -0.89 15.60
N ALA A 70 -6.80 0.00 14.61
CA ALA A 70 -5.60 0.79 14.30
C ALA A 70 -4.97 1.55 15.49
N PHE A 71 -5.76 1.99 16.47
CA PHE A 71 -5.30 2.74 17.64
C PHE A 71 -5.67 2.06 18.97
N GLY A 72 -5.68 0.72 19.00
CA GLY A 72 -5.87 -0.03 20.26
C GLY A 72 -7.31 -0.08 20.77
N TYR A 73 -8.28 0.55 20.08
CA TYR A 73 -9.71 0.37 20.33
C TYR A 73 -10.23 -0.84 19.53
N SER A 74 -10.81 -1.81 20.21
CA SER A 74 -11.17 -3.12 19.65
C SER A 74 -12.59 -3.14 19.06
N GLU A 75 -12.77 -3.99 18.04
CA GLU A 75 -14.09 -4.33 17.50
C GLU A 75 -15.02 -4.86 18.60
N ALA A 76 -14.54 -5.82 19.41
CA ALA A 76 -15.32 -6.41 20.48
C ALA A 76 -15.84 -5.36 21.48
N GLU A 77 -15.02 -4.35 21.81
CA GLU A 77 -15.46 -3.22 22.63
C GLU A 77 -16.56 -2.43 21.91
N ARG A 78 -16.31 -2.05 20.66
CA ARG A 78 -17.21 -1.27 19.81
C ARG A 78 -18.58 -1.94 19.63
N ASN A 79 -18.63 -3.22 19.22
CA ASN A 79 -19.86 -3.95 18.90
C ASN A 79 -20.83 -3.98 20.07
N LEU A 80 -20.31 -4.15 21.30
CA LEU A 80 -21.13 -4.15 22.51
C LEU A 80 -21.87 -2.82 22.71
N ARG A 81 -21.18 -1.70 22.50
CA ARG A 81 -21.77 -0.36 22.67
C ARG A 81 -22.84 -0.07 21.61
N VAL A 82 -22.72 -0.63 20.41
CA VAL A 82 -23.75 -0.53 19.36
C VAL A 82 -24.95 -1.42 19.71
N GLY A 83 -24.74 -2.69 20.06
CA GLY A 83 -25.81 -3.62 20.42
C GLY A 83 -26.60 -3.21 21.66
N LEU A 84 -25.94 -2.65 22.69
CA LEU A 84 -26.62 -2.10 23.87
C LEU A 84 -27.51 -0.89 23.52
N ARG A 85 -27.08 -0.01 22.61
CA ARG A 85 -27.88 1.13 22.13
C ARG A 85 -29.07 0.69 21.28
N LEU A 86 -28.88 -0.28 20.39
CA LEU A 86 -29.98 -0.84 19.61
C LEU A 86 -31.01 -1.50 20.52
N ARG A 87 -30.56 -2.25 21.53
CA ARG A 87 -31.43 -2.82 22.57
C ARG A 87 -32.21 -1.75 23.33
N GLU A 88 -31.56 -0.65 23.68
CA GLU A 88 -32.20 0.49 24.35
C GLU A 88 -33.28 1.13 23.48
N MET A 89 -32.95 1.51 22.24
CA MET A 89 -33.89 2.12 21.29
C MET A 89 -35.11 1.23 21.04
N LEU A 90 -34.91 -0.07 20.83
CA LEU A 90 -35.98 -1.03 20.64
C LEU A 90 -36.94 -1.06 21.86
N LEU A 91 -36.41 -1.21 23.07
CA LEU A 91 -37.21 -1.33 24.30
C LEU A 91 -37.86 -0.02 24.77
N GLN A 92 -37.29 1.15 24.41
CA GLN A 92 -37.82 2.46 24.84
C GLN A 92 -38.74 3.11 23.81
N GLU A 93 -38.49 2.91 22.51
CA GLU A 93 -39.18 3.64 21.44
C GLU A 93 -40.24 2.80 20.70
N THR A 94 -40.37 1.51 20.99
CA THR A 94 -41.32 0.58 20.33
C THR A 94 -42.11 -0.25 21.33
N ASP A 95 -43.15 -0.95 20.87
CA ASP A 95 -43.94 -1.91 21.64
C ASP A 95 -43.35 -3.33 21.67
N ILE A 96 -42.07 -3.51 21.35
CA ILE A 96 -41.40 -4.82 21.43
C ILE A 96 -41.27 -5.30 22.89
N ASP A 97 -41.72 -6.52 23.16
CA ASP A 97 -41.77 -7.05 24.53
C ASP A 97 -40.41 -7.53 25.04
N THR A 98 -39.50 -7.99 24.16
CA THR A 98 -38.23 -8.60 24.59
C THR A 98 -37.11 -8.45 23.56
N VAL A 99 -35.95 -7.99 24.04
CA VAL A 99 -34.68 -7.99 23.31
C VAL A 99 -33.62 -8.72 24.13
N TYR A 100 -33.17 -9.85 23.61
CA TYR A 100 -32.06 -10.64 24.14
C TYR A 100 -30.72 -10.10 23.63
N ILE A 101 -29.64 -10.35 24.38
CA ILE A 101 -28.29 -9.98 23.96
C ILE A 101 -27.28 -11.04 24.44
N SER A 102 -26.28 -11.38 23.62
CA SER A 102 -25.31 -12.44 23.97
C SER A 102 -24.40 -12.08 25.14
N ARG A 103 -24.04 -10.80 25.28
CA ARG A 103 -23.21 -10.25 26.37
C ARG A 103 -23.60 -8.80 26.68
N THR A 104 -23.30 -8.36 27.91
CA THR A 104 -23.69 -7.05 28.45
C THR A 104 -22.52 -6.19 28.95
N ASN A 105 -21.32 -6.76 29.05
CA ASN A 105 -20.09 -6.08 29.44
C ASN A 105 -18.87 -6.67 28.70
N ASP A 106 -17.71 -6.04 28.84
CA ASP A 106 -16.47 -6.48 28.21
C ASP A 106 -15.76 -7.62 28.94
N GLU A 107 -16.14 -7.97 30.17
CA GLU A 107 -15.48 -9.06 30.90
C GLU A 107 -15.98 -10.44 30.42
N GLN A 108 -17.22 -10.50 29.92
CA GLN A 108 -17.86 -11.72 29.44
C GLN A 108 -17.21 -12.28 28.16
N ILE A 109 -16.70 -13.50 28.27
CA ILE A 109 -16.30 -14.34 27.13
C ILE A 109 -17.52 -15.18 26.71
N VAL A 110 -17.89 -15.11 25.43
CA VAL A 110 -19.01 -15.90 24.88
C VAL A 110 -18.58 -16.54 23.56
N SER A 111 -18.55 -17.87 23.51
CA SER A 111 -18.19 -18.62 22.30
C SER A 111 -19.25 -18.51 21.20
N LEU A 112 -18.89 -18.87 19.97
CA LEU A 112 -19.83 -18.92 18.85
C LEU A 112 -21.02 -19.84 19.13
N SER A 113 -20.80 -21.00 19.76
CA SER A 113 -21.88 -21.92 20.14
C SER A 113 -22.75 -21.37 21.27
N GLN A 114 -22.17 -20.71 22.28
CA GLN A 114 -22.96 -20.12 23.38
C GLN A 114 -23.94 -19.03 22.90
N ARG A 115 -23.58 -18.31 21.82
CA ARG A 115 -24.46 -17.30 21.18
C ARG A 115 -25.67 -17.96 20.54
N THR A 116 -25.44 -18.98 19.71
CA THR A 116 -26.50 -19.70 18.98
C THR A 116 -27.34 -20.58 19.91
N ASP A 117 -26.72 -21.32 20.83
CA ASP A 117 -27.39 -22.10 21.87
C ASP A 117 -28.33 -21.24 22.73
N TYR A 118 -27.93 -20.02 23.07
CA TYR A 118 -28.79 -19.11 23.84
C TYR A 118 -29.96 -18.60 22.99
N ALA A 119 -29.72 -18.13 21.76
CA ALA A 119 -30.77 -17.68 20.85
C ALA A 119 -31.82 -18.78 20.55
N ASN A 120 -31.34 -20.00 20.32
CA ASN A 120 -32.18 -21.18 20.10
C ASN A 120 -33.00 -21.52 21.37
N ARG A 121 -32.35 -21.53 22.54
CA ARG A 121 -33.00 -21.84 23.83
C ARG A 121 -34.11 -20.88 24.22
N VAL A 122 -33.99 -19.59 23.87
CA VAL A 122 -35.06 -18.60 24.11
C VAL A 122 -36.09 -18.52 22.99
N ALA A 123 -35.97 -19.38 21.97
CA ALA A 123 -36.80 -19.34 20.76
C ALA A 123 -36.87 -17.93 20.14
N ALA A 124 -35.71 -17.30 19.95
CA ALA A 124 -35.66 -15.97 19.37
C ALA A 124 -36.31 -15.95 17.99
N ALA A 125 -37.18 -14.97 17.70
CA ALA A 125 -37.81 -14.86 16.39
C ALA A 125 -36.84 -14.29 15.32
N TRP A 126 -35.71 -13.74 15.74
CA TRP A 126 -34.66 -13.20 14.87
C TRP A 126 -33.28 -13.22 15.53
N PHE A 127 -32.22 -13.34 14.73
CA PHE A 127 -30.83 -13.23 15.17
C PHE A 127 -30.06 -12.19 14.36
N HIS A 128 -29.56 -11.15 15.00
CA HIS A 128 -28.77 -10.09 14.35
C HIS A 128 -27.37 -9.99 14.97
N SER A 129 -26.33 -10.34 14.20
CA SER A 129 -24.94 -10.18 14.62
C SER A 129 -24.38 -8.82 14.21
N ILE A 130 -23.64 -8.17 15.11
CA ILE A 130 -23.10 -6.82 14.94
C ILE A 130 -21.57 -6.90 14.97
N HIS A 131 -20.93 -6.48 13.88
CA HIS A 131 -19.49 -6.56 13.63
C HIS A 131 -18.93 -5.28 12.94
N SER A 132 -17.61 -5.21 12.85
CA SER A 132 -16.89 -4.31 11.94
C SER A 132 -15.64 -4.99 11.40
N ASP A 133 -15.30 -4.77 10.14
CA ASP A 133 -14.37 -5.63 9.40
C ASP A 133 -12.89 -5.21 9.58
N ALA A 134 -11.97 -6.07 9.15
CA ALA A 134 -10.53 -5.83 9.11
C ALA A 134 -9.99 -5.94 7.69
N GLY A 135 -8.95 -5.17 7.40
CA GLY A 135 -8.27 -5.17 6.10
C GLY A 135 -7.26 -4.04 5.98
N ASP A 136 -6.92 -3.70 4.74
CA ASP A 136 -6.02 -2.59 4.43
C ASP A 136 -6.45 -1.25 5.10
N PRO A 137 -5.51 -0.46 5.66
CA PRO A 137 -5.84 0.79 6.35
C PRO A 137 -6.56 1.85 5.51
N SER A 138 -6.47 1.83 4.19
CA SER A 138 -7.19 2.74 3.29
C SER A 138 -8.60 2.27 2.95
N LEU A 139 -8.90 0.97 3.07
CA LEU A 139 -10.22 0.43 2.78
C LEU A 139 -11.22 0.77 3.89
N ASN A 140 -12.46 1.07 3.50
CA ASN A 140 -13.59 1.17 4.40
C ASN A 140 -14.86 0.86 3.60
N SER A 141 -15.68 -0.09 4.07
CA SER A 141 -16.98 -0.37 3.46
C SER A 141 -17.89 -1.14 4.41
N THR A 142 -19.20 -1.07 4.18
CA THR A 142 -20.16 -1.97 4.82
C THR A 142 -20.27 -3.30 4.06
N LEU A 143 -20.73 -4.34 4.77
CA LEU A 143 -21.11 -5.64 4.20
C LEU A 143 -22.21 -6.24 5.08
N LEU A 144 -23.23 -6.85 4.48
CA LEU A 144 -24.21 -7.65 5.22
C LEU A 144 -24.15 -9.10 4.73
N LEU A 145 -24.08 -10.05 5.67
CA LEU A 145 -23.96 -11.48 5.41
C LEU A 145 -25.16 -12.25 5.98
N TRP A 146 -25.93 -12.92 5.13
CA TRP A 146 -27.07 -13.77 5.52
C TRP A 146 -26.78 -15.24 5.24
N GLY A 147 -27.43 -16.13 5.99
CA GLY A 147 -27.17 -17.57 5.89
C GLY A 147 -27.63 -18.15 4.55
N GLN A 148 -26.72 -18.77 3.80
CA GLN A 148 -26.99 -19.35 2.50
C GLN A 148 -26.60 -20.84 2.46
N TYR A 149 -27.39 -21.68 1.79
CA TYR A 149 -26.99 -23.04 1.43
C TYR A 149 -26.07 -23.02 0.20
N TYR A 150 -25.24 -24.06 0.04
CA TYR A 150 -24.30 -24.14 -1.09
C TYR A 150 -24.99 -24.14 -2.47
N ASN A 151 -26.26 -24.54 -2.55
CA ASN A 151 -27.07 -24.46 -3.78
C ASN A 151 -27.52 -23.02 -4.14
N GLY A 152 -27.06 -22.00 -3.39
CA GLY A 152 -27.39 -20.59 -3.59
C GLY A 152 -28.66 -20.10 -2.91
N GLN A 153 -29.46 -20.99 -2.32
CA GLN A 153 -30.72 -20.63 -1.66
C GLN A 153 -30.48 -20.06 -0.25
N GLU A 154 -31.40 -19.20 0.21
CA GLU A 154 -31.41 -18.72 1.59
C GLU A 154 -31.68 -19.86 2.58
N LYS A 155 -31.02 -19.81 3.74
CA LYS A 155 -31.29 -20.70 4.87
C LYS A 155 -32.78 -20.67 5.26
N ILE A 156 -33.28 -21.80 5.73
CA ILE A 156 -34.61 -21.91 6.34
C ILE A 156 -34.47 -21.80 7.88
N PRO A 157 -35.33 -21.03 8.58
CA PRO A 157 -36.39 -20.19 8.03
C PRO A 157 -35.85 -18.91 7.35
N HIS A 158 -36.51 -18.51 6.27
CA HIS A 158 -36.14 -17.35 5.46
C HIS A 158 -36.44 -16.02 6.18
N GLY A 159 -35.68 -14.99 5.83
CA GLY A 159 -35.87 -13.62 6.28
C GLY A 159 -34.57 -12.82 6.34
N GLY A 160 -33.45 -13.46 6.72
CA GLY A 160 -32.14 -12.83 6.88
C GLY A 160 -31.68 -12.09 5.63
N LYS A 161 -31.95 -12.64 4.43
CA LYS A 161 -31.68 -11.94 3.16
C LYS A 161 -32.50 -10.67 3.02
N ALA A 162 -33.79 -10.72 3.33
CA ALA A 162 -34.69 -9.58 3.16
C ALA A 162 -34.41 -8.45 4.17
N MET A 163 -34.00 -8.79 5.41
CA MET A 163 -33.47 -7.81 6.37
C MET A 163 -32.13 -7.23 5.88
N SER A 164 -31.20 -8.09 5.47
CA SER A 164 -29.88 -7.70 4.93
C SER A 164 -29.99 -6.73 3.74
N ASP A 165 -30.84 -7.03 2.76
CA ASP A 165 -31.08 -6.19 1.57
C ASP A 165 -31.63 -4.80 1.94
N ILE A 166 -32.44 -4.71 3.00
CA ILE A 166 -32.95 -3.43 3.54
C ILE A 166 -31.85 -2.70 4.32
N MET A 167 -31.15 -3.44 5.18
CA MET A 167 -30.21 -2.90 6.16
C MET A 167 -28.96 -2.34 5.51
N VAL A 168 -28.40 -3.02 4.50
CA VAL A 168 -27.16 -2.57 3.86
C VAL A 168 -27.29 -1.16 3.29
N GLY A 169 -28.40 -0.80 2.63
CA GLY A 169 -28.59 0.54 2.09
C GLY A 169 -28.72 1.63 3.17
N ILE A 170 -29.37 1.32 4.29
CA ILE A 170 -29.56 2.27 5.40
C ILE A 170 -28.26 2.44 6.18
N LEU A 171 -27.56 1.35 6.48
CA LEU A 171 -26.27 1.33 7.15
C LEU A 171 -25.19 2.07 6.34
N THR A 172 -25.05 1.76 5.05
CA THR A 172 -24.08 2.41 4.14
C THR A 172 -24.27 3.92 4.12
N ARG A 173 -25.51 4.38 3.94
CA ARG A 173 -25.84 5.81 3.94
C ARG A 173 -25.60 6.46 5.31
N GLY A 174 -25.80 5.73 6.41
CA GLY A 174 -25.54 6.21 7.76
C GLY A 174 -24.05 6.32 8.09
N MET A 175 -23.27 5.28 7.78
CA MET A 175 -21.82 5.20 8.01
C MET A 175 -21.00 6.03 7.00
N ARG A 176 -21.64 6.58 5.95
CA ARG A 176 -21.01 7.45 4.93
C ARG A 176 -19.76 6.84 4.29
N THR A 177 -19.84 5.55 4.00
CA THR A 177 -18.78 4.73 3.42
C THR A 177 -19.34 3.89 2.27
N ASP A 178 -18.49 3.24 1.48
CA ASP A 178 -18.91 2.37 0.38
C ASP A 178 -19.50 1.06 0.88
N THR A 179 -19.94 0.19 -0.03
CA THR A 179 -20.52 -1.11 0.33
C THR A 179 -20.11 -2.25 -0.59
N ARG A 180 -19.85 -3.42 0.00
CA ARG A 180 -19.76 -4.71 -0.70
C ARG A 180 -21.13 -5.37 -0.89
N GLY A 181 -22.19 -4.76 -0.35
CA GLY A 181 -23.59 -5.14 -0.54
C GLY A 181 -24.10 -6.17 0.48
N SER A 182 -25.31 -6.66 0.20
CA SER A 182 -25.90 -7.85 0.85
C SER A 182 -25.43 -9.09 0.10
N ARG A 183 -24.93 -10.11 0.82
CA ARG A 183 -24.42 -11.36 0.24
C ARG A 183 -24.84 -12.56 1.09
N GLY A 184 -25.17 -13.67 0.42
CA GLY A 184 -25.25 -14.95 1.09
C GLY A 184 -23.84 -15.40 1.46
N ASP A 185 -23.63 -15.88 2.69
CA ASP A 185 -22.29 -16.13 3.20
C ASP A 185 -21.50 -17.17 2.36
N CYS A 186 -22.15 -18.23 1.87
CA CYS A 186 -21.51 -19.15 0.93
C CYS A 186 -21.12 -18.54 -0.44
N SER A 187 -21.83 -17.50 -0.91
CA SER A 187 -21.46 -16.72 -2.11
C SER A 187 -20.39 -15.67 -1.82
N PHE A 188 -20.07 -15.41 -0.55
CA PHE A 188 -19.01 -14.49 -0.14
C PHE A 188 -17.71 -15.26 0.12
N TYR A 189 -17.75 -16.31 0.94
CA TYR A 189 -16.59 -17.13 1.33
C TYR A 189 -16.18 -18.16 0.26
N THR A 190 -16.09 -17.73 -1.00
CA THR A 190 -15.83 -18.60 -2.17
C THR A 190 -14.43 -19.24 -2.17
N TRP A 191 -13.51 -18.72 -1.36
CA TRP A 191 -12.18 -19.30 -1.13
C TRP A 191 -12.19 -20.50 -0.17
N SER A 192 -13.35 -20.89 0.38
CA SER A 192 -13.48 -22.06 1.25
C SER A 192 -14.43 -23.11 0.67
N ASP A 193 -13.94 -24.35 0.57
CA ASP A 193 -14.77 -25.52 0.24
C ASP A 193 -15.78 -25.89 1.36
N PHE A 194 -15.80 -25.19 2.51
CA PHE A 194 -16.67 -25.55 3.65
C PHE A 194 -18.16 -25.66 3.28
N CYS A 195 -18.70 -24.68 2.55
CA CYS A 195 -20.09 -24.73 2.10
C CYS A 195 -20.34 -25.91 1.16
N LYS A 196 -19.40 -26.18 0.24
CA LYS A 196 -19.47 -27.30 -0.70
C LYS A 196 -19.41 -28.67 -0.01
N GLN A 197 -18.66 -28.78 1.08
CA GLN A 197 -18.53 -30.01 1.88
C GLN A 197 -19.71 -30.25 2.82
N THR A 198 -20.26 -29.19 3.44
CA THR A 198 -21.33 -29.30 4.44
C THR A 198 -22.74 -29.09 3.88
N GLY A 199 -22.86 -28.47 2.70
CA GLY A 199 -24.10 -27.97 2.12
C GLY A 199 -24.66 -26.71 2.78
N GLY A 200 -24.14 -26.32 3.95
CA GLY A 200 -24.71 -25.28 4.83
C GLY A 200 -23.93 -23.96 4.88
N PRO A 201 -24.48 -22.95 5.58
CA PRO A 201 -23.84 -21.63 5.73
C PRO A 201 -22.43 -21.69 6.33
N TYR A 202 -21.56 -20.81 5.86
CA TYR A 202 -20.18 -20.71 6.33
C TYR A 202 -20.10 -20.20 7.78
N LEU A 203 -20.80 -19.10 8.07
CA LEU A 203 -20.74 -18.47 9.39
C LEU A 203 -21.46 -19.34 10.43
N HIS A 204 -20.78 -19.59 11.56
CA HIS A 204 -21.35 -20.41 12.64
C HIS A 204 -22.70 -19.87 13.14
N VAL A 205 -22.81 -18.55 13.31
CA VAL A 205 -24.07 -17.91 13.73
C VAL A 205 -25.18 -18.04 12.69
N ASN A 206 -24.86 -18.07 11.39
CA ASN A 206 -25.86 -18.35 10.37
C ASN A 206 -26.24 -19.83 10.34
N ARG A 207 -25.30 -20.75 10.53
CA ARG A 207 -25.52 -22.19 10.40
C ARG A 207 -26.32 -22.77 11.57
N GLU A 208 -25.96 -22.47 12.81
CA GLU A 208 -26.49 -23.15 14.00
C GLU A 208 -27.75 -22.49 14.59
N THR A 209 -28.15 -21.30 14.13
CA THR A 209 -29.39 -20.62 14.58
C THR A 209 -30.64 -21.26 13.98
N THR A 210 -31.70 -21.45 14.76
CA THR A 210 -32.98 -22.03 14.28
C THR A 210 -33.99 -21.00 13.79
N MET A 211 -33.59 -19.73 13.70
CA MET A 211 -34.38 -18.58 13.23
C MET A 211 -33.69 -17.87 12.05
N PRO A 212 -34.34 -16.88 11.39
CA PRO A 212 -33.68 -16.09 10.36
C PRO A 212 -32.52 -15.31 10.97
N SER A 213 -31.42 -15.19 10.23
CA SER A 213 -30.17 -14.66 10.74
C SER A 213 -29.40 -13.84 9.70
N GLU A 214 -28.82 -12.74 10.15
CA GLU A 214 -27.81 -11.98 9.39
C GLU A 214 -26.75 -11.37 10.32
N LEU A 215 -25.63 -11.01 9.70
CA LEU A 215 -24.48 -10.36 10.32
C LEU A 215 -24.19 -9.05 9.57
N SER A 216 -23.92 -7.98 10.31
CA SER A 216 -23.57 -6.66 9.78
C SER A 216 -22.12 -6.30 10.05
N GLU A 217 -21.40 -5.93 8.99
CA GLU A 217 -20.08 -5.30 9.03
C GLU A 217 -20.25 -3.81 8.73
N ALA A 218 -19.96 -2.96 9.71
CA ALA A 218 -20.32 -1.53 9.67
C ALA A 218 -19.09 -0.61 9.54
N GLY A 219 -18.25 -0.88 8.55
CA GLY A 219 -16.98 -0.22 8.30
C GLY A 219 -15.79 -0.99 8.89
N PHE A 220 -14.57 -0.52 8.64
CA PHE A 220 -13.33 -1.25 8.95
C PHE A 220 -12.66 -0.71 10.23
N HIS A 221 -12.42 -1.54 11.25
CA HIS A 221 -11.76 -1.09 12.48
C HIS A 221 -10.23 -0.96 12.33
N THR A 222 -9.64 -1.51 11.27
CA THR A 222 -8.24 -1.27 10.87
C THR A 222 -8.05 0.02 10.07
N ASN A 223 -9.12 0.64 9.57
CA ASN A 223 -9.05 1.94 8.92
C ASN A 223 -8.83 3.05 9.97
N PRO A 224 -7.75 3.85 9.90
CA PRO A 224 -7.43 4.83 10.94
C PRO A 224 -8.53 5.88 11.15
N ARG A 225 -9.21 6.32 10.09
CA ARG A 225 -10.28 7.33 10.18
C ARG A 225 -11.54 6.73 10.81
N GLN A 226 -11.93 5.53 10.39
CA GLN A 226 -13.08 4.82 10.93
C GLN A 226 -12.87 4.39 12.39
N ASN A 227 -11.66 3.95 12.77
CA ASN A 227 -11.35 3.55 14.15
C ASN A 227 -11.55 4.73 15.13
N GLN A 228 -11.15 5.94 14.75
CA GLN A 228 -11.37 7.17 15.53
C GLN A 228 -12.85 7.55 15.65
N LEU A 229 -13.66 7.29 14.61
CA LEU A 229 -15.11 7.45 14.68
C LEU A 229 -15.75 6.38 15.58
N PHE A 230 -15.30 5.13 15.51
CA PHE A 230 -15.77 4.05 16.40
C PHE A 230 -15.50 4.34 17.88
N MET A 231 -14.44 5.08 18.23
CA MET A 231 -14.21 5.54 19.61
C MET A 231 -15.34 6.48 20.10
N ASN A 232 -15.86 7.38 19.25
CA ASN A 232 -16.91 8.33 19.62
C ASN A 232 -18.22 7.63 20.00
N ASP A 233 -18.83 8.09 21.08
CA ASP A 233 -19.98 7.42 21.71
C ASP A 233 -21.27 7.55 20.88
N ASP A 234 -21.48 8.69 20.24
CA ASP A 234 -22.65 8.99 19.41
C ASP A 234 -22.55 8.45 17.98
N TRP A 235 -21.35 8.21 17.45
CA TRP A 235 -21.19 7.46 16.20
C TRP A 235 -21.81 6.06 16.33
N LYS A 236 -21.58 5.40 17.46
CA LYS A 236 -22.19 4.11 17.82
C LYS A 236 -23.71 4.22 18.05
N ARG A 237 -24.22 5.41 18.40
CA ARG A 237 -25.66 5.73 18.48
C ARG A 237 -26.27 5.92 17.09
N LEU A 238 -25.61 6.65 16.20
CA LEU A 238 -25.99 6.82 14.81
C LEU A 238 -26.08 5.46 14.11
N GLU A 239 -25.11 4.59 14.33
CA GLU A 239 -25.12 3.23 13.81
C GLU A 239 -26.30 2.39 14.34
N ALA A 240 -26.48 2.32 15.65
CA ALA A 240 -27.63 1.64 16.26
C ALA A 240 -28.97 2.16 15.70
N ARG A 241 -29.06 3.46 15.42
CA ARG A 241 -30.22 4.09 14.78
C ARG A 241 -30.44 3.61 13.33
N THR A 242 -29.40 3.28 12.58
CA THR A 242 -29.54 2.65 11.24
C THR A 242 -30.15 1.26 11.33
N PHE A 243 -29.70 0.41 12.26
CA PHE A 243 -30.26 -0.92 12.49
C PHE A 243 -31.73 -0.84 12.94
N PHE A 244 -32.02 0.06 13.88
CA PHE A 244 -33.38 0.34 14.35
C PHE A 244 -34.33 0.69 13.19
N TRP A 245 -33.93 1.63 12.31
CA TRP A 245 -34.74 1.99 11.13
C TRP A 245 -34.86 0.86 10.11
N SER A 246 -33.86 -0.03 10.02
CA SER A 246 -33.90 -1.20 9.16
C SER A 246 -34.94 -2.22 9.63
N ILE A 247 -35.00 -2.47 10.95
CA ILE A 247 -36.01 -3.33 11.59
C ILE A 247 -37.41 -2.76 11.36
N LEU A 248 -37.65 -1.47 11.62
CA LEU A 248 -38.96 -0.85 11.36
C LEU A 248 -39.37 -1.00 9.89
N ARG A 249 -38.45 -0.78 8.94
CA ARG A 249 -38.72 -0.91 7.51
C ARG A 249 -38.98 -2.37 7.09
N TYR A 250 -38.30 -3.34 7.69
CA TYR A 250 -38.55 -4.77 7.46
C TYR A 250 -39.98 -5.16 7.87
N HIS A 251 -40.43 -4.71 9.05
CA HIS A 251 -41.80 -4.88 9.52
C HIS A 251 -42.83 -3.96 8.84
N ARG A 252 -42.41 -3.11 7.88
CA ARG A 252 -43.23 -2.11 7.17
C ARG A 252 -43.92 -1.10 8.11
N LEU A 253 -43.31 -0.82 9.25
CA LEU A 253 -43.80 0.13 10.23
C LEU A 253 -43.41 1.56 9.83
N GLU A 254 -44.29 2.51 10.14
CA GLU A 254 -43.99 3.93 9.97
C GLU A 254 -42.86 4.33 10.94
N ARG A 255 -41.85 5.00 10.40
CA ARG A 255 -40.68 5.44 11.16
C ARG A 255 -40.92 6.86 11.68
N PRO A 256 -40.64 7.17 12.95
CA PRO A 256 -40.63 8.54 13.46
C PRO A 256 -39.79 9.49 12.61
N ALA A 257 -40.15 10.79 12.64
CA ALA A 257 -39.34 11.83 12.02
C ALA A 257 -37.92 11.83 12.63
N PRO A 258 -36.84 11.85 11.82
CA PRO A 258 -35.48 11.71 12.33
C PRO A 258 -35.08 12.75 13.37
N GLY A 259 -35.31 14.04 13.09
CA GLY A 259 -34.94 15.14 13.99
C GLY A 259 -33.44 15.16 14.35
N ILE A 260 -32.57 14.70 13.44
CA ILE A 260 -31.13 14.51 13.69
C ILE A 260 -30.30 15.31 12.69
N CYS A 261 -29.36 16.10 13.21
CA CYS A 261 -28.30 16.74 12.45
C CYS A 261 -26.93 16.31 13.00
N THR A 262 -26.02 15.96 12.10
CA THR A 262 -24.75 15.29 12.44
C THR A 262 -23.73 15.48 11.32
N GLY A 263 -22.44 15.40 11.62
CA GLY A 263 -21.39 15.59 10.63
C GLY A 263 -20.02 15.71 11.26
N ILE A 264 -19.05 16.15 10.46
CA ILE A 264 -17.66 16.38 10.85
C ILE A 264 -17.35 17.88 10.83
N VAL A 265 -16.85 18.41 11.94
CA VAL A 265 -16.14 19.70 11.97
C VAL A 265 -14.67 19.44 11.70
N TYR A 266 -14.08 20.20 10.78
CA TYR A 266 -12.70 20.02 10.32
C TYR A 266 -12.01 21.36 10.02
N ASP A 267 -10.68 21.34 10.00
CA ASP A 267 -9.84 22.43 9.56
C ASP A 267 -9.86 22.48 8.02
N ALA A 268 -10.33 23.58 7.45
CA ALA A 268 -10.49 23.75 6.02
C ALA A 268 -9.16 23.96 5.26
N GLU A 269 -8.06 24.28 5.96
CA GLU A 269 -6.71 24.40 5.38
C GLU A 269 -6.00 23.04 5.35
N THR A 270 -6.17 22.19 6.38
CA THR A 270 -5.47 20.89 6.50
C THR A 270 -6.32 19.66 6.20
N GLY A 271 -7.65 19.80 6.16
CA GLY A 271 -8.60 18.69 6.05
C GLY A 271 -8.76 17.86 7.33
N LEU A 272 -8.00 18.15 8.39
CA LEU A 272 -8.00 17.36 9.63
C LEU A 272 -9.24 17.65 10.49
N PRO A 273 -9.88 16.65 11.09
CA PRO A 273 -11.01 16.87 12.00
C PRO A 273 -10.62 17.72 13.22
N LEU A 274 -11.56 18.53 13.74
CA LEU A 274 -11.32 19.42 14.86
C LEU A 274 -11.85 18.86 16.18
N ASN A 275 -10.98 18.81 17.18
CA ASN A 275 -11.30 18.44 18.55
C ASN A 275 -11.78 19.67 19.33
N GLY A 276 -12.76 19.50 20.23
CA GLY A 276 -13.29 20.58 21.08
C GLY A 276 -14.13 21.65 20.36
N ALA A 277 -14.46 21.43 19.07
CA ALA A 277 -15.31 22.34 18.31
C ALA A 277 -16.76 22.28 18.82
N ARG A 278 -17.36 23.44 19.05
CA ARG A 278 -18.75 23.57 19.51
C ARG A 278 -19.68 23.72 18.31
N VAL A 279 -20.70 22.86 18.23
CA VAL A 279 -21.83 22.99 17.32
C VAL A 279 -23.06 23.39 18.12
N THR A 280 -23.87 24.32 17.60
CA THR A 280 -25.11 24.79 18.23
C THR A 280 -26.24 24.86 17.21
N ILE A 281 -27.39 24.28 17.55
CA ILE A 281 -28.60 24.27 16.72
C ILE A 281 -29.80 24.53 17.64
N GLY A 282 -30.41 25.71 17.52
CA GLY A 282 -31.49 26.14 18.43
C GLY A 282 -31.01 26.24 19.87
N ASP A 283 -31.65 25.50 20.78
CA ASP A 283 -31.32 25.40 22.21
C ASP A 283 -30.29 24.29 22.53
N LYS A 284 -29.92 23.46 21.54
CA LYS A 284 -29.01 22.32 21.70
C LYS A 284 -27.59 22.68 21.30
N SER A 285 -26.61 22.15 22.04
CA SER A 285 -25.18 22.26 21.72
C SER A 285 -24.47 20.93 21.89
N TYR A 286 -23.47 20.69 21.04
CA TYR A 286 -22.56 19.54 21.08
C TYR A 286 -21.12 20.06 21.08
N VAL A 287 -20.19 19.33 21.67
CA VAL A 287 -18.74 19.62 21.61
C VAL A 287 -18.04 18.37 21.11
N THR A 288 -17.26 18.47 20.03
CA THR A 288 -16.50 17.34 19.49
C THR A 288 -15.45 16.86 20.49
N ASP A 289 -15.10 15.57 20.46
CA ASP A 289 -14.18 15.00 21.44
C ASP A 289 -12.83 15.71 21.51
N THR A 290 -12.23 15.72 22.69
CA THR A 290 -10.86 16.20 22.92
C THR A 290 -9.96 15.06 23.38
N TYR A 291 -8.67 15.38 23.52
CA TYR A 291 -7.74 14.48 24.16
C TYR A 291 -8.19 14.12 25.59
N GLU A 292 -8.63 15.11 26.36
CA GLU A 292 -9.09 14.98 27.73
C GLU A 292 -10.43 14.22 27.85
N SER A 293 -11.36 14.37 26.90
CA SER A 293 -12.63 13.61 26.94
C SER A 293 -12.41 12.12 26.61
N LEU A 294 -11.65 11.84 25.55
CA LEU A 294 -11.62 10.53 24.89
C LEU A 294 -10.21 10.03 24.57
N PHE A 295 -9.40 10.81 23.84
CA PHE A 295 -8.25 10.23 23.14
C PHE A 295 -7.04 9.87 24.03
N HIS A 296 -6.92 10.45 25.24
CA HIS A 296 -5.90 10.08 26.24
C HIS A 296 -5.93 8.59 26.66
N ARG A 297 -7.01 7.86 26.33
CA ARG A 297 -7.14 6.42 26.60
C ARG A 297 -6.41 5.55 25.55
N TYR A 298 -6.09 6.14 24.39
CA TYR A 298 -5.61 5.43 23.20
C TYR A 298 -4.30 6.01 22.65
N SER A 299 -3.95 7.26 22.99
CA SER A 299 -2.67 7.87 22.67
C SER A 299 -2.10 8.67 23.84
N ASN A 300 -0.78 8.84 23.84
CA ASN A 300 -0.06 9.78 24.71
C ASN A 300 0.22 11.13 24.00
N ASP A 301 -0.08 11.24 22.71
CA ASP A 301 0.07 12.46 21.90
C ASP A 301 -1.31 13.15 21.76
N PRO A 302 -1.49 14.36 22.34
CA PRO A 302 -2.73 15.13 22.22
C PRO A 302 -3.13 15.51 20.80
N SER A 303 -2.19 15.48 19.85
CA SER A 303 -2.39 15.93 18.47
C SER A 303 -2.79 14.82 17.50
N GLN A 304 -2.52 13.55 17.85
CA GLN A 304 -2.59 12.39 16.95
C GLN A 304 -4.03 11.99 16.56
N LEU A 305 -4.96 12.00 17.53
CA LEU A 305 -6.30 11.43 17.34
C LEU A 305 -7.38 12.52 17.32
N ARG A 306 -8.18 12.53 16.26
CA ARG A 306 -9.22 13.55 15.99
C ARG A 306 -10.41 12.92 15.27
N ASN A 307 -11.60 12.99 15.87
CA ASN A 307 -12.81 12.52 15.19
C ASN A 307 -13.60 13.65 14.52
N GLY A 308 -13.65 14.84 15.14
CA GLY A 308 -14.45 15.99 14.70
C GLY A 308 -15.96 15.72 14.60
N PHE A 309 -16.44 14.59 15.11
CA PHE A 309 -17.80 14.15 14.90
C PHE A 309 -18.75 14.79 15.91
N TYR A 310 -19.94 15.20 15.44
CA TYR A 310 -21.02 15.68 16.29
C TYR A 310 -22.35 15.05 15.92
N TYR A 311 -23.26 14.97 16.91
CA TYR A 311 -24.58 14.38 16.76
C TYR A 311 -25.59 15.12 17.65
N ILE A 312 -26.58 15.76 17.03
CA ILE A 312 -27.64 16.50 17.73
C ILE A 312 -28.99 15.90 17.31
N GLU A 313 -29.73 15.34 18.26
CA GLU A 313 -31.03 14.70 18.06
C GLU A 313 -32.19 15.42 18.78
N GLY A 314 -33.43 15.07 18.42
CA GLY A 314 -34.64 15.70 18.94
C GLY A 314 -34.86 17.13 18.43
N LEU A 315 -34.42 17.40 17.20
CA LEU A 315 -34.72 18.62 16.45
C LEU A 315 -36.12 18.52 15.82
N GLY A 316 -36.74 19.69 15.57
CA GLY A 316 -37.99 19.78 14.81
C GLY A 316 -37.79 19.58 13.30
N THR A 317 -38.78 19.98 12.52
CA THR A 317 -38.71 20.02 11.05
C THR A 317 -38.50 21.45 10.54
N GLY A 318 -38.03 21.59 9.29
CA GLY A 318 -37.80 22.87 8.64
C GLY A 318 -36.35 23.32 8.62
N THR A 319 -36.12 24.61 8.38
CA THR A 319 -34.79 25.22 8.29
C THR A 319 -34.31 25.72 9.66
N VAL A 320 -33.08 25.38 10.02
CA VAL A 320 -32.41 25.77 11.26
C VAL A 320 -31.06 26.40 10.96
N GLU A 321 -30.58 27.28 11.86
CA GLU A 321 -29.18 27.70 11.84
C GLU A 321 -28.30 26.66 12.54
N VAL A 322 -27.23 26.24 11.86
CA VAL A 322 -26.12 25.50 12.44
C VAL A 322 -24.96 26.48 12.64
N ALA A 323 -24.67 26.82 13.90
CA ALA A 323 -23.53 27.65 14.27
C ALA A 323 -22.39 26.77 14.79
N VAL A 324 -21.17 27.01 14.31
CA VAL A 324 -19.98 26.24 14.68
C VAL A 324 -18.84 27.17 15.07
N GLU A 325 -18.21 26.90 16.21
CA GLU A 325 -17.15 27.72 16.82
C GLU A 325 -16.04 26.83 17.37
N ALA A 326 -14.77 27.21 17.19
CA ALA A 326 -13.62 26.51 17.76
C ALA A 326 -12.51 27.52 18.13
N GLU A 327 -11.63 27.15 19.08
CA GLU A 327 -10.55 28.02 19.54
C GLU A 327 -9.52 28.24 18.43
N ASN A 328 -9.18 29.50 18.15
CA ASN A 328 -8.29 29.91 17.04
C ASN A 328 -8.81 29.57 15.63
N TYR A 329 -10.14 29.54 15.45
CA TYR A 329 -10.81 29.41 14.16
C TYR A 329 -11.90 30.48 13.95
N LEU A 330 -12.13 30.87 12.69
CA LEU A 330 -13.26 31.70 12.33
C LEU A 330 -14.58 30.93 12.53
N PRO A 331 -15.60 31.52 13.17
CA PRO A 331 -16.89 30.86 13.38
C PRO A 331 -17.69 30.77 12.07
N ALA A 332 -18.42 29.67 11.90
CA ALA A 332 -19.28 29.43 10.74
C ALA A 332 -20.76 29.42 11.14
N ARG A 333 -21.64 29.91 10.26
CA ARG A 333 -23.11 29.85 10.41
C ARG A 333 -23.73 29.42 9.09
N LEU A 334 -24.51 28.35 9.12
CA LEU A 334 -25.14 27.75 7.94
C LEU A 334 -26.65 27.63 8.16
N GLN A 335 -27.45 28.02 7.17
CA GLN A 335 -28.90 27.77 7.17
C GLN A 335 -29.15 26.40 6.51
N VAL A 336 -29.66 25.45 7.29
CA VAL A 336 -29.80 24.04 6.90
C VAL A 336 -31.25 23.61 7.02
N THR A 337 -31.82 23.11 5.92
CA THR A 337 -33.14 22.44 5.94
C THR A 337 -32.97 21.00 6.40
N LEU A 338 -33.57 20.67 7.54
CA LEU A 338 -33.50 19.33 8.13
C LEU A 338 -34.26 18.30 7.29
N SER A 339 -33.67 17.12 7.14
CA SER A 339 -34.29 15.99 6.45
C SER A 339 -35.39 15.35 7.30
N ASP A 340 -36.56 15.17 6.69
CA ASP A 340 -37.69 14.38 7.17
C ASP A 340 -37.48 12.86 6.98
N THR A 341 -36.57 12.50 6.07
CA THR A 341 -36.44 11.16 5.49
C THR A 341 -35.15 10.45 5.91
N PHE A 342 -34.13 11.15 6.43
CA PHE A 342 -32.90 10.55 6.95
C PHE A 342 -32.18 11.46 7.97
N PHE A 343 -30.96 11.10 8.38
CA PHE A 343 -30.06 12.04 9.04
C PHE A 343 -29.79 13.26 8.14
N THR A 344 -29.70 14.44 8.74
CA THR A 344 -29.21 15.65 8.07
C THR A 344 -27.71 15.74 8.24
N PHE A 345 -26.95 15.39 7.20
CA PHE A 345 -25.49 15.48 7.23
C PHE A 345 -25.02 16.88 6.89
N VAL A 346 -24.22 17.49 7.78
CA VAL A 346 -23.61 18.81 7.58
C VAL A 346 -22.17 18.78 8.08
N ASP A 347 -21.22 18.69 7.17
CA ASP A 347 -19.81 18.88 7.54
C ASP A 347 -19.46 20.36 7.46
N VAL A 348 -18.61 20.83 8.37
CA VAL A 348 -18.27 22.25 8.50
C VAL A 348 -16.76 22.42 8.60
N GLY A 349 -16.18 22.96 7.53
CA GLY A 349 -14.79 23.40 7.50
C GLY A 349 -14.66 24.77 8.18
N LEU A 350 -13.71 24.91 9.10
CA LEU A 350 -13.34 26.18 9.73
C LEU A 350 -11.94 26.60 9.30
N TYR A 351 -11.71 27.91 9.17
CA TYR A 351 -10.40 28.47 8.81
C TYR A 351 -9.67 28.99 10.04
N SER A 352 -8.39 28.64 10.18
CA SER A 352 -7.59 29.01 11.33
C SER A 352 -7.32 30.52 11.38
N THR A 353 -7.28 31.09 12.59
CA THR A 353 -6.95 32.50 12.85
C THR A 353 -5.51 32.71 13.32
N LEU A 354 -4.72 31.64 13.38
CA LEU A 354 -3.31 31.74 13.76
C LEU A 354 -2.49 32.37 12.61
N PRO A 355 -1.41 33.10 12.90
CA PRO A 355 -0.51 33.61 11.87
C PRO A 355 0.05 32.50 10.96
N PRO A 356 0.22 32.72 9.63
CA PRO A 356 1.12 31.92 8.82
C PRO A 356 2.57 32.03 9.32
N THR A 357 3.31 30.92 9.30
CA THR A 357 4.77 30.89 9.52
C THR A 357 5.46 30.28 8.30
N VAL A 358 6.77 30.51 8.13
CA VAL A 358 7.59 29.69 7.23
C VAL A 358 7.95 28.39 7.95
N LYS A 359 7.60 27.22 7.38
CA LYS A 359 7.97 25.88 7.87
C LYS A 359 9.44 25.54 7.54
N SER A 360 9.88 25.82 6.31
CA SER A 360 11.24 25.53 5.83
C SER A 360 11.63 26.44 4.67
N SER A 361 12.93 26.62 4.46
CA SER A 361 13.50 27.28 3.29
C SER A 361 14.64 26.45 2.67
N TYR A 362 14.84 26.61 1.37
CA TYR A 362 16.05 26.25 0.65
C TYR A 362 16.52 27.50 -0.13
N PRO A 363 17.73 28.04 0.11
CA PRO A 363 18.70 27.59 1.12
C PRO A 363 18.17 27.72 2.56
N ALA A 364 18.86 27.07 3.49
CA ALA A 364 18.67 27.32 4.92
C ALA A 364 19.45 28.59 5.34
N ASP A 365 19.08 29.21 6.46
CA ASP A 365 19.87 30.30 7.04
C ASP A 365 21.30 29.81 7.37
N GLY A 366 22.30 30.56 6.90
CA GLY A 366 23.72 30.23 7.01
C GLY A 366 24.28 29.29 5.95
N ASP A 367 23.53 28.92 4.90
CA ASP A 367 24.04 28.05 3.83
C ASP A 367 25.20 28.71 3.07
N SER A 368 26.39 28.10 3.12
CA SER A 368 27.60 28.60 2.48
C SER A 368 27.95 27.93 1.14
N ALA A 369 27.09 27.04 0.64
CA ALA A 369 27.32 26.19 -0.53
C ALA A 369 26.14 26.20 -1.52
N PHE A 370 25.22 27.16 -1.39
CA PHE A 370 24.10 27.34 -2.30
C PHE A 370 24.60 27.65 -3.71
N ARG A 371 24.08 26.98 -4.74
CA ARG A 371 24.53 27.22 -6.12
C ARG A 371 23.79 28.42 -6.69
N ALA A 372 24.48 29.30 -7.39
CA ALA A 372 23.89 30.53 -7.94
C ALA A 372 22.76 30.30 -8.97
N TRP A 373 22.60 29.06 -9.43
CA TRP A 373 21.60 28.59 -10.38
C TRP A 373 20.56 27.64 -9.77
N ASP A 374 20.65 27.31 -8.48
CA ASP A 374 19.60 26.59 -7.77
C ASP A 374 18.44 27.55 -7.48
N LYS A 375 17.21 27.02 -7.40
CA LYS A 375 16.02 27.82 -7.11
C LYS A 375 15.83 28.01 -5.61
N LEU A 376 15.38 29.20 -5.21
CA LEU A 376 14.99 29.46 -3.83
C LEU A 376 13.61 28.85 -3.59
N VAL A 377 13.41 28.10 -2.50
CA VAL A 377 12.13 27.46 -2.17
C VAL A 377 11.73 27.80 -0.75
N ILE A 378 10.53 28.33 -0.55
CA ILE A 378 9.97 28.68 0.77
C ILE A 378 8.67 27.90 0.96
N THR A 379 8.58 27.13 2.04
CA THR A 379 7.38 26.39 2.43
C THR A 379 6.71 27.08 3.61
N PHE A 380 5.45 27.48 3.46
CA PHE A 380 4.63 28.13 4.49
C PHE A 380 3.80 27.12 5.29
N SER A 381 3.29 27.55 6.43
CA SER A 381 2.46 26.71 7.30
C SER A 381 1.05 26.47 6.77
N ARG A 382 0.55 27.37 5.91
CA ARG A 382 -0.81 27.46 5.37
C ARG A 382 -0.81 28.21 4.02
N PRO A 383 -1.92 28.21 3.26
CA PRO A 383 -2.02 28.94 1.99
C PRO A 383 -1.78 30.45 2.12
N MET A 384 -0.90 30.99 1.29
CA MET A 384 -0.54 32.41 1.29
C MET A 384 -1.27 33.21 0.20
N ASP A 385 -1.55 34.48 0.49
CA ASP A 385 -1.90 35.45 -0.55
C ASP A 385 -0.65 35.75 -1.36
N ARG A 386 -0.61 35.19 -2.58
CA ARG A 386 0.58 35.19 -3.45
C ARG A 386 1.11 36.58 -3.71
N GLN A 387 0.21 37.52 -4.05
CA GLN A 387 0.58 38.90 -4.33
C GLN A 387 1.25 39.57 -3.12
N SER A 388 0.69 39.43 -1.91
CA SER A 388 1.29 40.02 -0.71
C SER A 388 2.66 39.44 -0.36
N VAL A 389 2.92 38.17 -0.65
CA VAL A 389 4.24 37.54 -0.45
C VAL A 389 5.24 38.03 -1.50
N GLU A 390 4.83 38.10 -2.77
CA GLU A 390 5.67 38.57 -3.87
C GLU A 390 6.05 40.06 -3.70
N GLU A 391 5.12 40.90 -3.23
CA GLU A 391 5.38 42.31 -2.86
C GLU A 391 6.24 42.46 -1.60
N ALA A 392 6.21 41.47 -0.70
CA ALA A 392 7.01 41.44 0.53
C ALA A 392 8.40 40.81 0.35
N PHE A 393 8.64 40.11 -0.76
CA PHE A 393 9.88 39.41 -1.06
C PHE A 393 10.99 40.39 -1.50
N SER A 394 12.22 40.14 -1.04
CA SER A 394 13.41 40.88 -1.47
C SER A 394 14.69 40.07 -1.31
N LEU A 395 15.66 40.34 -2.19
CA LEU A 395 17.03 39.86 -2.12
C LEU A 395 17.99 41.05 -2.00
N THR A 396 19.02 40.92 -1.16
CA THR A 396 20.12 41.88 -1.05
C THR A 396 21.46 41.13 -1.17
N PRO A 397 22.29 41.35 -2.21
CA PRO A 397 22.07 42.29 -3.31
C PRO A 397 20.87 41.92 -4.20
N PRO A 398 20.25 42.88 -4.90
CA PRO A 398 19.09 42.61 -5.73
C PRO A 398 19.45 41.76 -6.95
N ALA A 399 18.60 40.79 -7.28
CA ALA A 399 18.66 40.00 -8.50
C ALA A 399 17.27 39.97 -9.16
N PRO A 400 17.19 39.83 -10.50
CA PRO A 400 15.96 39.46 -11.19
C PRO A 400 15.37 38.18 -10.61
N VAL A 401 14.06 38.19 -10.36
CA VAL A 401 13.32 37.04 -9.83
C VAL A 401 12.06 36.77 -10.64
N SER A 402 11.66 35.50 -10.72
CA SER A 402 10.31 35.11 -11.15
C SER A 402 9.72 34.13 -10.14
N PHE A 403 8.39 34.20 -9.95
CA PHE A 403 7.71 33.45 -8.90
C PHE A 403 6.84 32.34 -9.48
N SER A 404 6.84 31.20 -8.81
CA SER A 404 5.99 30.05 -9.10
C SER A 404 5.50 29.43 -7.80
N TRP A 405 4.28 28.89 -7.81
CA TRP A 405 3.59 28.45 -6.60
C TRP A 405 3.02 27.04 -6.75
N SER A 406 2.99 26.29 -5.66
CA SER A 406 2.17 25.08 -5.56
C SER A 406 0.67 25.39 -5.72
N ALA A 407 -0.11 24.38 -6.12
CA ALA A 407 -1.54 24.54 -6.38
C ALA A 407 -2.32 25.02 -5.14
N ASP A 408 -1.95 24.54 -3.95
CA ASP A 408 -2.48 24.91 -2.65
C ASP A 408 -1.92 26.24 -2.09
N GLY A 409 -0.93 26.85 -2.75
CA GLY A 409 -0.34 28.12 -2.32
C GLY A 409 0.51 28.05 -1.05
N THR A 410 0.97 26.86 -0.66
CA THR A 410 1.84 26.67 0.52
C THR A 410 3.34 26.67 0.19
N ILE A 411 3.74 26.47 -1.07
CA ILE A 411 5.14 26.47 -1.50
C ILE A 411 5.34 27.56 -2.55
N LEU A 412 6.29 28.46 -2.28
CA LEU A 412 6.83 29.44 -3.21
C LEU A 412 8.18 28.93 -3.73
N THR A 413 8.33 28.87 -5.04
CA THR A 413 9.60 28.64 -5.74
C THR A 413 9.96 29.89 -6.53
N VAL A 414 11.11 30.48 -6.22
CA VAL A 414 11.66 31.68 -6.85
C VAL A 414 12.79 31.28 -7.79
N ASP A 415 12.64 31.63 -9.06
CA ASP A 415 13.69 31.47 -10.06
C ASP A 415 14.57 32.72 -10.13
N THR A 416 15.88 32.53 -10.24
CA THR A 416 16.87 33.60 -10.11
C THR A 416 18.02 33.40 -11.09
N ASP A 417 17.75 33.52 -12.40
CA ASP A 417 18.65 33.22 -13.54
C ASP A 417 20.07 33.86 -13.48
N THR A 418 20.32 34.78 -12.55
CA THR A 418 21.46 35.70 -12.55
C THR A 418 21.99 36.05 -11.15
N LEU A 419 21.89 35.15 -10.15
CA LEU A 419 22.59 35.38 -8.89
C LEU A 419 24.11 35.50 -9.14
N LEU A 420 24.74 36.44 -8.45
CA LEU A 420 26.18 36.63 -8.51
C LEU A 420 26.88 35.48 -7.79
N PHE A 421 27.98 34.98 -8.34
CA PHE A 421 28.80 33.92 -7.72
C PHE A 421 29.61 34.45 -6.53
N VAL A 422 29.95 33.56 -5.58
CA VAL A 422 30.81 33.85 -4.40
C VAL A 422 30.31 35.02 -3.53
N THR A 423 29.01 35.30 -3.59
CA THR A 423 28.36 36.50 -3.05
C THR A 423 27.43 36.11 -1.90
N ASP A 424 27.50 36.87 -0.81
CA ASP A 424 26.60 36.74 0.33
C ASP A 424 25.27 37.47 0.03
N TYR A 425 24.15 36.78 0.26
CA TYR A 425 22.78 37.23 0.00
C TYR A 425 21.95 37.18 1.30
N GLU A 426 21.18 38.25 1.56
CA GLU A 426 20.02 38.23 2.46
C GLU A 426 18.75 38.03 1.62
N LEU A 427 17.95 37.00 1.95
CA LEU A 427 16.57 36.84 1.49
C LEU A 427 15.63 37.24 2.62
N ARG A 428 14.72 38.16 2.31
CA ARG A 428 13.72 38.66 3.26
C ARG A 428 12.32 38.57 2.67
N ILE A 429 11.39 38.00 3.42
CA ILE A 429 9.95 38.15 3.23
C ILE A 429 9.44 38.99 4.39
N ARG A 430 8.96 40.21 4.09
CA ARG A 430 8.48 41.11 5.13
C ARG A 430 7.24 40.55 5.83
N GLY A 431 7.10 40.85 7.12
CA GLY A 431 5.93 40.47 7.94
C GLY A 431 4.60 41.07 7.45
N SER A 432 4.65 42.01 6.51
CA SER A 432 3.48 42.51 5.78
C SER A 432 2.81 41.48 4.87
N ALA A 433 3.50 40.39 4.51
CA ALA A 433 2.97 39.24 3.79
C ALA A 433 1.81 38.59 4.55
N ARG A 434 0.85 37.98 3.85
CA ARG A 434 -0.40 37.49 4.46
C ARG A 434 -0.81 36.10 3.99
N SER A 435 -1.58 35.40 4.83
CA SER A 435 -2.39 34.27 4.39
C SER A 435 -3.52 34.73 3.47
N ILE A 436 -4.16 33.78 2.76
CA ILE A 436 -5.37 34.06 1.95
C ILE A 436 -6.55 34.63 2.79
N HIS A 437 -6.48 34.52 4.12
CA HIS A 437 -7.46 35.06 5.06
C HIS A 437 -7.02 36.37 5.73
N GLY A 438 -5.89 36.95 5.29
CA GLY A 438 -5.43 38.28 5.69
C GLY A 438 -4.59 38.34 6.97
N TYR A 439 -4.27 37.20 7.60
CA TYR A 439 -3.38 37.16 8.77
C TYR A 439 -1.93 37.37 8.35
N PHE A 440 -1.22 38.27 9.03
CA PHE A 440 0.18 38.62 8.77
C PHE A 440 1.14 37.48 9.07
N LEU A 441 2.25 37.42 8.32
CA LEU A 441 3.34 36.46 8.52
C LEU A 441 3.98 36.64 9.90
N ASP A 442 4.03 35.55 10.64
CA ASP A 442 4.90 35.36 11.80
C ASP A 442 6.22 34.77 11.29
N GLY A 443 7.14 35.66 10.92
CA GLY A 443 8.45 35.30 10.37
C GLY A 443 9.46 34.81 11.40
N ASN A 444 9.28 35.20 12.67
CA ASN A 444 10.18 34.88 13.78
C ASN A 444 9.73 33.64 14.60
N ARG A 445 8.49 33.18 14.42
CA ARG A 445 7.78 32.09 15.10
C ARG A 445 7.47 32.32 16.58
N ASP A 446 7.23 33.57 17.00
CA ASP A 446 6.84 33.92 18.38
C ASP A 446 5.33 33.79 18.66
N GLY A 447 4.52 33.53 17.62
CA GLY A 447 3.07 33.41 17.68
C GLY A 447 2.31 34.69 17.29
N VAL A 448 3.01 35.79 16.96
CA VAL A 448 2.43 37.06 16.53
C VAL A 448 2.74 37.32 15.05
N GLY A 449 1.71 37.65 14.27
CA GLY A 449 1.88 38.03 12.86
C GLY A 449 2.30 39.49 12.71
N GLY A 450 3.31 39.75 11.88
CA GLY A 450 3.83 41.09 11.60
C GLY A 450 5.36 41.15 11.42
N ASP A 451 6.06 40.06 11.76
CA ASP A 451 7.53 39.98 11.76
C ASP A 451 8.12 39.41 10.47
N ASP A 452 9.26 39.97 10.06
CA ASP A 452 9.98 39.57 8.85
C ASP A 452 10.58 38.16 9.00
N PHE A 453 10.44 37.33 7.96
CA PHE A 453 11.27 36.14 7.78
C PHE A 453 12.54 36.54 7.02
N VAL A 454 13.71 36.25 7.60
CA VAL A 454 15.02 36.59 7.04
C VAL A 454 15.94 35.38 7.08
N ILE A 455 16.64 35.11 5.98
CA ILE A 455 17.73 34.14 5.91
C ILE A 455 18.93 34.72 5.16
N HIS A 456 20.12 34.21 5.46
CA HIS A 456 21.37 34.56 4.82
C HIS A 456 21.95 33.32 4.15
N PHE A 457 22.50 33.47 2.95
CA PHE A 457 23.20 32.39 2.26
C PHE A 457 24.34 32.95 1.40
N ARG A 458 25.26 32.10 0.98
CA ARG A 458 26.35 32.46 0.09
C ARG A 458 26.37 31.57 -1.14
N THR A 459 26.46 32.19 -2.30
CA THR A 459 26.56 31.49 -3.58
C THR A 459 27.95 30.87 -3.82
N THR A 460 27.99 29.73 -4.51
CA THR A 460 29.24 29.10 -4.96
C THR A 460 29.94 29.90 -6.08
N PRO A 461 31.19 29.56 -6.44
CA PRO A 461 31.79 29.93 -7.73
C PRO A 461 30.96 29.42 -8.93
N PRO A 462 31.17 29.99 -10.14
CA PRO A 462 30.59 29.43 -11.38
C PRO A 462 31.13 28.05 -11.66
N ASP A 463 30.31 27.15 -12.22
CA ASP A 463 30.86 25.92 -12.77
C ASP A 463 31.57 26.18 -14.10
N ILE A 464 32.80 25.68 -14.18
CA ILE A 464 33.71 25.74 -15.32
C ILE A 464 34.31 24.36 -15.60
N ALA A 465 33.91 23.34 -14.85
CA ALA A 465 34.36 21.98 -15.04
C ALA A 465 33.39 21.26 -16.00
N PRO A 466 33.90 20.51 -16.98
CA PRO A 466 33.02 19.64 -17.75
C PRO A 466 32.64 18.40 -16.92
N PRO A 467 31.47 17.78 -17.22
CA PRO A 467 31.01 16.56 -16.56
C PRO A 467 32.04 15.44 -16.52
N LYS A 468 32.10 14.75 -15.39
CA LYS A 468 32.99 13.62 -15.11
C LYS A 468 32.16 12.40 -14.73
N VAL A 469 32.49 11.27 -15.33
CA VAL A 469 31.93 9.97 -14.91
C VAL A 469 32.47 9.63 -13.53
N VAL A 470 31.58 9.51 -12.53
CA VAL A 470 31.91 9.14 -11.15
C VAL A 470 31.76 7.64 -10.90
N SER A 471 30.89 6.96 -11.64
CA SER A 471 30.75 5.51 -11.59
C SER A 471 30.26 4.92 -12.91
N ILE A 472 30.61 3.65 -13.14
CA ILE A 472 30.24 2.87 -14.32
C ILE A 472 29.72 1.50 -13.89
N TYR A 473 28.68 1.02 -14.56
CA TYR A 473 28.15 -0.33 -14.48
C TYR A 473 28.07 -0.92 -15.90
N PRO A 474 28.53 -2.16 -16.16
CA PRO A 474 29.41 -2.97 -15.31
C PRO A 474 30.66 -2.20 -14.86
N LYS A 475 31.22 -2.55 -13.70
CA LYS A 475 32.41 -1.87 -13.15
C LYS A 475 33.61 -2.01 -14.10
N GLN A 476 34.53 -1.05 -14.07
CA GLN A 476 35.77 -1.12 -14.85
C GLN A 476 36.51 -2.43 -14.61
N SER A 477 36.88 -3.11 -15.70
CA SER A 477 37.53 -4.41 -15.73
C SER A 477 36.73 -5.53 -15.05
N ALA A 478 35.40 -5.41 -14.96
CA ALA A 478 34.54 -6.50 -14.51
C ALA A 478 34.67 -7.72 -15.43
N VAL A 479 34.64 -8.91 -14.84
CA VAL A 479 34.66 -10.21 -15.54
C VAL A 479 33.37 -10.97 -15.24
N SER A 480 33.05 -11.95 -16.08
CA SER A 480 31.85 -12.78 -15.94
C SER A 480 30.54 -11.98 -15.93
N VAL A 481 30.49 -10.86 -16.65
CA VAL A 481 29.25 -10.11 -16.88
C VAL A 481 28.28 -10.96 -17.70
N GLU A 482 26.99 -10.91 -17.40
CA GLU A 482 25.98 -11.65 -18.17
C GLU A 482 25.96 -11.26 -19.67
N LEU A 483 25.33 -12.07 -20.50
CA LEU A 483 25.29 -11.81 -21.95
C LEU A 483 24.34 -10.67 -22.34
N HIS A 484 23.36 -10.28 -21.51
CA HIS A 484 22.45 -9.16 -21.81
C HIS A 484 22.45 -8.13 -20.67
N PRO A 485 23.56 -7.41 -20.42
CA PRO A 485 23.67 -6.48 -19.32
C PRO A 485 23.12 -5.10 -19.69
N ILE A 486 22.67 -4.35 -18.67
CA ILE A 486 22.51 -2.89 -18.76
C ILE A 486 23.88 -2.22 -18.56
N ILE A 487 24.20 -1.20 -19.37
CA ILE A 487 25.41 -0.39 -19.20
C ILE A 487 25.00 1.00 -18.70
N SER A 488 25.45 1.44 -17.52
CA SER A 488 25.13 2.75 -16.94
C SER A 488 26.39 3.54 -16.60
N ALA A 489 26.46 4.83 -16.96
CA ALA A 489 27.49 5.78 -16.52
C ALA A 489 26.84 6.93 -15.74
N CYS A 490 27.19 7.07 -14.47
CA CYS A 490 26.76 8.19 -13.63
C CYS A 490 27.79 9.32 -13.69
N PHE A 491 27.31 10.55 -13.87
CA PHE A 491 28.13 11.76 -13.85
C PHE A 491 28.09 12.43 -12.46
N ASN A 492 28.95 13.39 -12.18
CA ASN A 492 28.93 14.18 -10.94
C ASN A 492 27.83 15.25 -10.90
N GLU A 493 27.16 15.49 -12.02
CA GLU A 493 26.31 16.65 -12.27
C GLU A 493 25.26 16.36 -13.36
N VAL A 494 24.34 17.30 -13.58
CA VAL A 494 23.26 17.17 -14.58
C VAL A 494 23.80 17.52 -15.97
N LEU A 495 23.49 16.67 -16.95
CA LEU A 495 23.88 16.84 -18.34
C LEU A 495 22.84 17.64 -19.13
N ASP A 496 23.31 18.41 -20.11
CA ASP A 496 22.43 19.01 -21.11
C ASP A 496 21.89 17.93 -22.06
N THR A 497 20.59 17.66 -21.97
CA THR A 497 19.89 16.65 -22.79
C THR A 497 19.62 17.09 -24.23
N THR A 498 20.00 18.30 -24.65
CA THR A 498 19.94 18.73 -26.05
C THR A 498 21.05 18.15 -26.93
N VAL A 499 22.07 17.51 -26.34
CA VAL A 499 23.13 16.83 -27.12
C VAL A 499 22.71 15.41 -27.55
N SER A 500 23.21 14.97 -28.72
CA SER A 500 22.98 13.61 -29.22
C SER A 500 23.84 12.58 -28.45
N PHE A 501 23.34 12.09 -27.32
CA PHE A 501 24.01 11.02 -26.58
C PHE A 501 24.31 9.75 -27.40
N PRO A 502 23.47 9.30 -28.38
CA PRO A 502 23.80 8.16 -29.22
C PRO A 502 25.13 8.30 -29.98
N ASP A 503 25.56 9.52 -30.31
CA ASP A 503 26.84 9.75 -31.01
C ASP A 503 28.03 9.83 -30.05
N LEU A 504 27.77 10.21 -28.80
CA LEU A 504 28.76 10.43 -27.76
C LEU A 504 29.01 9.21 -26.88
N PHE A 505 28.07 8.28 -26.79
CA PHE A 505 28.15 7.08 -25.96
C PHE A 505 27.93 5.83 -26.83
N LYS A 506 28.94 4.97 -26.94
CA LYS A 506 28.88 3.72 -27.72
C LYS A 506 29.36 2.54 -26.88
N LEU A 507 28.83 1.35 -27.14
CA LEU A 507 29.42 0.10 -26.68
C LEU A 507 30.14 -0.57 -27.86
N GLU A 508 31.43 -0.88 -27.70
CA GLU A 508 32.31 -1.45 -28.74
C GLU A 508 32.73 -2.87 -28.36
N ARG A 509 32.70 -3.83 -29.29
CA ARG A 509 33.38 -5.12 -29.14
C ARG A 509 34.86 -4.93 -29.46
N PHE A 510 35.73 -5.20 -28.48
CA PHE A 510 37.16 -4.87 -28.57
C PHE A 510 37.92 -5.66 -29.64
N SER A 511 37.47 -6.88 -29.98
CA SER A 511 38.17 -7.78 -30.90
C SER A 511 38.15 -7.33 -32.36
N ASP A 512 37.13 -6.56 -32.76
CA ASP A 512 36.91 -6.14 -34.15
C ASP A 512 36.43 -4.68 -34.30
N HIS A 513 36.39 -3.93 -33.20
CA HIS A 513 35.95 -2.53 -33.13
C HIS A 513 34.51 -2.28 -33.64
N THR A 514 33.66 -3.31 -33.65
CA THR A 514 32.24 -3.14 -34.03
C THR A 514 31.45 -2.51 -32.89
N TYR A 515 30.55 -1.57 -33.21
CA TYR A 515 29.62 -1.00 -32.23
C TYR A 515 28.37 -1.86 -32.09
N VAL A 516 27.94 -2.07 -30.85
CA VAL A 516 26.73 -2.80 -30.50
C VAL A 516 25.50 -1.88 -30.70
N PRO A 517 24.46 -2.31 -31.45
CA PRO A 517 23.18 -1.61 -31.49
C PRO A 517 22.48 -1.61 -30.14
N GLY A 518 21.81 -0.51 -29.81
CA GLY A 518 21.09 -0.37 -28.56
C GLY A 518 20.47 1.01 -28.36
N GLN A 519 19.57 1.09 -27.40
CA GLN A 519 18.91 2.34 -27.00
C GLN A 519 19.68 3.02 -25.88
N ILE A 520 19.61 4.36 -25.82
CA ILE A 520 20.15 5.14 -24.70
C ILE A 520 19.06 6.00 -24.05
N ARG A 521 19.16 6.16 -22.73
CA ARG A 521 18.37 7.08 -21.92
C ARG A 521 19.28 7.88 -20.99
N CYS A 522 18.84 9.10 -20.67
CA CYS A 522 19.44 9.95 -19.65
C CYS A 522 18.42 10.09 -18.52
N TYR A 523 18.84 9.87 -17.28
CA TYR A 523 17.98 9.99 -16.10
C TYR A 523 18.62 10.91 -15.07
N ASP A 524 17.89 11.88 -14.54
CA ASP A 524 18.37 12.76 -13.49
C ASP A 524 18.03 12.19 -12.10
N VAL A 525 19.07 11.96 -11.29
CA VAL A 525 19.00 11.25 -10.01
C VAL A 525 19.80 12.04 -8.97
N ARG A 526 19.10 12.69 -8.04
CA ARG A 526 19.67 13.51 -6.94
C ARG A 526 20.76 14.49 -7.43
N GLY A 527 20.41 15.34 -8.40
CA GLY A 527 21.29 16.40 -8.91
C GLY A 527 22.47 15.93 -9.77
N ALA A 528 22.41 14.70 -10.31
CA ALA A 528 23.33 14.25 -11.35
C ALA A 528 22.64 13.34 -12.36
N SER A 529 23.12 13.32 -13.60
CA SER A 529 22.56 12.43 -14.63
C SER A 529 23.25 11.07 -14.68
N VAL A 530 22.48 10.06 -15.07
CA VAL A 530 22.94 8.71 -15.44
C VAL A 530 22.59 8.46 -16.90
N LEU A 531 23.59 8.20 -17.72
CA LEU A 531 23.40 7.69 -19.07
C LEU A 531 23.34 6.16 -19.02
N THR A 532 22.21 5.58 -19.43
CA THR A 532 22.01 4.13 -19.49
C THR A 532 21.80 3.67 -20.93
N PHE A 533 22.62 2.71 -21.34
CA PHE A 533 22.57 2.05 -22.64
C PHE A 533 22.05 0.61 -22.48
N PHE A 534 21.13 0.25 -23.38
CA PHE A 534 20.38 -0.99 -23.41
C PHE A 534 20.69 -1.70 -24.75
N PRO A 535 21.53 -2.75 -24.78
CA PRO A 535 21.81 -3.49 -26.02
C PRO A 535 20.54 -4.11 -26.61
N ASP A 536 20.34 -3.98 -27.92
CA ASP A 536 19.16 -4.52 -28.62
C ASP A 536 19.15 -6.06 -28.67
N ALA A 537 20.30 -6.70 -28.43
CA ALA A 537 20.48 -8.15 -28.45
C ALA A 537 21.58 -8.59 -27.47
N PRO A 538 21.58 -9.87 -27.03
CA PRO A 538 22.66 -10.43 -26.23
C PRO A 538 24.04 -10.29 -26.88
N LEU A 539 25.00 -9.88 -26.04
CA LEU A 539 26.42 -9.80 -26.33
C LEU A 539 27.03 -11.20 -26.52
N SER A 540 28.12 -11.26 -27.29
CA SER A 540 28.86 -12.51 -27.54
C SER A 540 29.57 -13.00 -26.27
N PRO A 541 29.61 -14.31 -25.98
CA PRO A 541 30.27 -14.87 -24.80
C PRO A 541 31.81 -14.78 -24.88
N ARG A 542 32.47 -14.71 -23.71
CA ARG A 542 33.93 -14.57 -23.55
C ARG A 542 34.57 -13.42 -24.33
N GLN A 543 33.82 -12.35 -24.63
CA GLN A 543 34.34 -11.19 -25.36
C GLN A 543 34.61 -10.02 -24.43
N THR A 544 35.63 -9.23 -24.78
CA THR A 544 35.87 -7.93 -24.13
C THR A 544 35.04 -6.86 -24.85
N TYR A 545 34.24 -6.13 -24.09
CA TYR A 545 33.50 -4.96 -24.53
C TYR A 545 34.06 -3.70 -23.90
N VAL A 546 33.96 -2.58 -24.61
CA VAL A 546 34.43 -1.26 -24.18
C VAL A 546 33.33 -0.23 -24.38
N THR A 547 32.84 0.33 -23.30
CA THR A 547 32.03 1.55 -23.31
C THR A 547 32.93 2.72 -23.70
N ARG A 548 32.68 3.32 -24.86
CA ARG A 548 33.34 4.52 -25.36
C ARG A 548 32.47 5.74 -25.06
N ILE A 549 33.06 6.73 -24.42
CA ILE A 549 32.45 8.05 -24.22
C ILE A 549 33.33 9.07 -24.94
N PHE A 550 32.82 9.69 -25.99
CA PHE A 550 33.53 10.66 -26.83
C PHE A 550 33.44 12.10 -26.27
N PRO A 551 34.37 12.99 -26.66
CA PRO A 551 34.27 14.42 -26.33
C PRO A 551 32.97 15.03 -26.83
N GLY A 552 32.36 15.91 -26.03
CA GLY A 552 31.14 16.64 -26.39
C GLY A 552 29.97 16.50 -25.42
N ILE A 553 30.04 15.58 -24.46
CA ILE A 553 29.12 15.57 -23.31
C ILE A 553 29.34 16.87 -22.51
N ARG A 554 28.27 17.60 -22.21
CA ARG A 554 28.34 18.90 -21.50
C ARG A 554 27.27 19.01 -20.41
N ASP A 555 27.54 19.86 -19.44
CA ASP A 555 26.61 20.27 -18.39
C ASP A 555 25.58 21.27 -18.93
N LEU A 556 24.69 21.75 -18.04
CA LEU A 556 23.72 22.80 -18.35
C LEU A 556 24.36 24.18 -18.63
N PHE A 557 25.65 24.37 -18.32
CA PHE A 557 26.40 25.62 -18.54
C PHE A 557 27.21 25.60 -19.85
N GLY A 558 27.22 24.48 -20.58
CA GLY A 558 27.93 24.30 -21.84
C GLY A 558 29.40 23.86 -21.70
N ASN A 559 29.88 23.54 -20.49
CA ASN A 559 31.21 23.01 -20.23
C ASN A 559 31.34 21.59 -20.83
N ALA A 560 31.89 21.49 -22.03
CA ALA A 560 31.99 20.23 -22.75
C ALA A 560 33.26 19.42 -22.42
N THR A 561 33.11 18.10 -22.33
CA THR A 561 34.24 17.16 -22.21
C THR A 561 35.11 17.24 -23.47
N THR A 562 36.42 17.39 -23.30
CA THR A 562 37.39 17.57 -24.40
C THR A 562 38.24 16.33 -24.69
N ARG A 563 38.11 15.27 -23.88
CA ARG A 563 38.85 14.02 -24.00
C ARG A 563 37.89 12.83 -23.89
N PRO A 564 38.08 11.77 -24.69
CA PRO A 564 37.28 10.56 -24.53
C PRO A 564 37.63 9.86 -23.21
N SER A 565 36.66 9.12 -22.68
CA SER A 565 36.88 8.08 -21.66
C SER A 565 36.48 6.72 -22.22
N SER A 566 37.03 5.65 -21.64
CA SER A 566 36.74 4.28 -22.07
C SER A 566 36.74 3.37 -20.86
N TYR A 567 35.72 2.52 -20.76
CA TYR A 567 35.56 1.56 -19.67
C TYR A 567 35.32 0.16 -20.24
N SER A 568 35.96 -0.87 -19.70
CA SER A 568 35.90 -2.23 -20.25
C SER A 568 35.33 -3.26 -19.30
N PHE A 569 34.71 -4.31 -19.85
CA PHE A 569 34.29 -5.51 -19.13
C PHE A 569 34.39 -6.74 -20.03
N ILE A 570 34.35 -7.93 -19.43
CA ILE A 570 34.40 -9.22 -20.13
C ILE A 570 33.11 -9.99 -19.85
N THR A 571 32.44 -10.44 -20.91
CA THR A 571 31.24 -11.28 -20.83
C THR A 571 31.59 -12.71 -20.39
N THR A 572 30.66 -13.33 -19.68
CA THR A 572 30.70 -14.73 -19.26
C THR A 572 30.63 -15.69 -20.46
N ASP A 573 30.85 -16.98 -20.20
CA ASP A 573 30.58 -18.09 -21.11
C ASP A 573 29.33 -18.90 -20.73
N VAL A 574 28.84 -18.70 -19.52
CA VAL A 574 27.63 -19.35 -19.01
C VAL A 574 26.40 -18.68 -19.61
N SER A 575 25.67 -19.41 -20.45
CA SER A 575 24.30 -19.02 -20.79
C SER A 575 23.39 -19.28 -19.58
N LEU A 576 22.61 -18.28 -19.20
CA LEU A 576 21.65 -18.37 -18.10
C LEU A 576 20.25 -18.55 -18.69
N GLN A 577 19.58 -19.64 -18.33
CA GLN A 577 18.15 -19.75 -18.60
C GLN A 577 17.42 -18.91 -17.55
N THR A 578 16.67 -17.91 -17.97
CA THR A 578 15.86 -17.10 -17.07
C THR A 578 14.46 -17.68 -16.91
N LEU A 579 13.97 -17.72 -15.67
CA LEU A 579 12.58 -18.00 -15.34
C LEU A 579 12.02 -16.77 -14.61
N ARG A 580 11.06 -16.09 -15.24
CA ARG A 580 10.40 -14.91 -14.66
C ARG A 580 9.62 -15.31 -13.39
N ILE A 581 9.82 -14.55 -12.32
CA ILE A 581 8.91 -14.53 -11.17
C ILE A 581 7.85 -13.46 -11.42
N ASP A 582 8.27 -12.20 -11.62
CA ASP A 582 7.38 -11.08 -11.92
C ASP A 582 8.13 -10.01 -12.75
N ASP A 583 7.53 -9.57 -13.85
CA ASP A 583 7.99 -8.43 -14.67
C ASP A 583 7.15 -7.16 -14.41
N PHE A 584 6.20 -7.22 -13.48
CA PHE A 584 5.32 -6.12 -13.08
C PHE A 584 4.41 -5.55 -14.18
N GLU A 585 4.46 -6.08 -15.41
CA GLU A 585 3.57 -5.71 -16.53
C GLU A 585 2.09 -5.98 -16.19
N SER A 586 1.83 -7.04 -15.43
CA SER A 586 0.50 -7.38 -14.90
C SER A 586 -0.02 -6.39 -13.84
N GLY A 587 0.79 -5.40 -13.43
CA GLY A 587 0.47 -4.48 -12.35
C GLY A 587 0.82 -5.06 -10.97
N LEU A 588 0.41 -4.35 -9.92
CA LEU A 588 0.88 -4.59 -8.55
C LEU A 588 -0.19 -5.17 -7.61
N ASP A 589 -1.28 -5.73 -8.14
CA ASP A 589 -2.45 -6.17 -7.35
C ASP A 589 -2.11 -7.22 -6.28
N TYR A 590 -1.13 -8.10 -6.57
CA TYR A 590 -0.65 -9.13 -5.65
C TYR A 590 0.51 -8.70 -4.76
N TRP A 591 1.00 -7.47 -4.90
CA TRP A 591 2.02 -6.91 -4.03
C TRP A 591 1.35 -6.08 -2.93
N TRP A 592 1.78 -6.20 -1.70
CA TRP A 592 1.25 -5.43 -0.58
C TRP A 592 2.02 -4.13 -0.41
N ALA A 593 1.30 -3.05 -0.11
CA ALA A 593 1.90 -1.82 0.37
C ALA A 593 2.62 -2.08 1.71
N PRO A 594 3.72 -1.35 2.02
CA PRO A 594 4.47 -1.56 3.26
C PRO A 594 3.58 -1.63 4.52
N GLN A 595 2.57 -0.77 4.61
CA GLN A 595 1.60 -0.67 5.70
C GLN A 595 0.76 -1.96 5.92
N GLN A 596 0.53 -2.75 4.87
CA GLN A 596 -0.22 -4.01 4.94
C GLN A 596 0.62 -5.18 5.45
N SER A 597 1.95 -5.11 5.32
CA SER A 597 2.88 -6.24 5.51
C SER A 597 2.93 -6.84 6.92
N GLY A 598 2.36 -6.14 7.93
CA GLY A 598 2.43 -6.51 9.35
C GLY A 598 3.83 -6.42 9.98
N SER A 599 4.88 -6.17 9.21
CA SER A 599 6.29 -6.15 9.65
C SER A 599 7.02 -4.86 9.35
N THR A 600 6.39 -3.91 8.64
CA THR A 600 7.01 -2.60 8.35
C THR A 600 7.05 -1.73 9.61
N THR A 601 8.22 -1.16 9.92
CA THR A 601 8.47 -0.34 11.11
C THR A 601 9.44 0.81 10.82
N GLY A 602 9.34 1.89 11.59
CA GLY A 602 10.26 3.03 11.53
C GLY A 602 10.11 3.93 10.30
N THR A 603 8.92 3.98 9.69
CA THR A 603 8.64 4.76 8.48
C THR A 603 7.69 5.92 8.74
N VAL A 604 7.85 7.02 8.01
CA VAL A 604 6.81 8.05 7.86
C VAL A 604 5.73 7.50 6.93
N SER A 605 4.58 7.11 7.49
CA SER A 605 3.57 6.33 6.77
C SER A 605 2.91 7.04 5.59
N GLU A 606 2.86 8.38 5.60
CA GLU A 606 2.27 9.21 4.54
C GLU A 606 3.21 9.40 3.34
N GLU A 607 4.54 9.32 3.55
CA GLU A 607 5.57 9.47 2.51
C GLU A 607 6.10 8.11 1.99
N THR A 608 5.68 6.98 2.58
CA THR A 608 6.15 5.63 2.21
C THR A 608 5.07 4.85 1.47
N GLY A 609 5.36 4.30 0.29
CA GLY A 609 4.36 3.54 -0.47
C GLY A 609 4.87 2.93 -1.77
N ARG A 610 4.12 1.96 -2.30
CA ARG A 610 4.38 1.36 -3.63
C ARG A 610 3.45 1.91 -4.71
N ARG A 611 3.90 2.00 -5.96
CA ARG A 611 3.05 2.32 -7.13
C ARG A 611 3.63 1.78 -8.43
N GLU A 612 2.80 1.72 -9.49
CA GLU A 612 3.31 1.49 -10.85
C GLU A 612 4.18 2.68 -11.28
N GLU A 613 5.37 2.41 -11.81
CA GLU A 613 6.20 3.39 -12.51
C GLU A 613 6.19 3.10 -14.01
N ARG A 614 6.26 4.16 -14.83
CA ARG A 614 6.11 4.12 -16.29
C ARG A 614 7.10 5.02 -17.05
N GLY A 615 7.75 5.96 -16.36
CA GLY A 615 8.81 6.80 -16.94
C GLY A 615 10.19 6.17 -16.87
N VAL A 616 10.43 5.32 -15.86
CA VAL A 616 11.71 4.63 -15.63
C VAL A 616 11.45 3.14 -15.52
N VAL A 617 11.71 2.43 -16.63
CA VAL A 617 11.45 1.01 -16.86
C VAL A 617 12.65 0.36 -17.55
N ASN A 618 12.77 -0.98 -17.49
CA ASN A 618 13.86 -1.70 -18.15
C ASN A 618 13.60 -1.88 -19.65
N LEU A 619 14.42 -1.24 -20.48
CA LEU A 619 14.29 -1.34 -21.93
C LEU A 619 14.96 -2.60 -22.53
N LEU A 620 15.67 -3.44 -21.76
CA LEU A 620 16.23 -4.70 -22.26
C LEU A 620 15.12 -5.73 -22.61
N THR A 621 14.10 -5.78 -21.77
CA THR A 621 12.98 -6.73 -21.82
C THR A 621 11.73 -6.14 -22.47
N GLY A 622 11.75 -4.82 -22.71
CA GLY A 622 10.64 -4.08 -23.29
C GLY A 622 9.55 -3.70 -22.28
N SER A 623 9.88 -3.68 -20.98
CA SER A 623 8.95 -3.32 -19.90
C SER A 623 8.28 -1.98 -20.17
N THR A 624 6.97 -1.92 -19.91
CA THR A 624 6.13 -0.72 -19.95
C THR A 624 5.72 -0.24 -18.56
N LYS A 625 5.99 -1.05 -17.54
CA LYS A 625 5.79 -0.77 -16.12
C LYS A 625 6.97 -1.27 -15.28
N ALA A 626 7.07 -0.77 -14.05
CA ALA A 626 7.95 -1.31 -13.02
C ALA A 626 7.33 -1.11 -11.62
N LEU A 627 7.82 -1.83 -10.61
CA LEU A 627 7.46 -1.60 -9.21
C LEU A 627 8.28 -0.44 -8.66
N ARG A 628 7.64 0.69 -8.36
CA ARG A 628 8.25 1.80 -7.62
C ARG A 628 7.91 1.73 -6.14
N LEU A 629 8.92 1.99 -5.32
CA LEU A 629 8.83 2.12 -3.88
C LEU A 629 9.40 3.49 -3.47
N ASP A 630 8.52 4.39 -3.06
CA ASP A 630 8.89 5.61 -2.36
C ASP A 630 8.98 5.30 -0.86
N TYR A 631 10.02 5.80 -0.19
CA TYR A 631 10.28 5.51 1.21
C TYR A 631 10.65 6.77 1.99
N ALA A 632 10.23 6.82 3.24
CA ALA A 632 10.66 7.80 4.21
C ALA A 632 10.80 7.15 5.60
N TRP A 633 11.95 7.35 6.23
CA TRP A 633 12.32 6.78 7.52
C TRP A 633 12.09 7.81 8.63
N ASP A 634 11.54 7.38 9.76
CA ASP A 634 11.53 8.14 11.02
C ASP A 634 12.88 7.94 11.72
N PRO A 635 13.76 8.94 11.81
CA PRO A 635 15.07 8.79 12.43
C PRO A 635 15.02 8.57 13.95
N ALA A 636 13.88 8.80 14.60
CA ALA A 636 13.69 8.57 16.03
C ALA A 636 13.23 7.15 16.38
N ALA A 637 12.89 6.32 15.38
CA ALA A 637 12.42 4.95 15.59
C ALA A 637 13.52 4.01 16.11
N SER A 638 13.11 2.96 16.83
CA SER A 638 14.03 1.95 17.38
C SER A 638 14.42 0.84 16.39
N SER A 639 13.77 0.77 15.23
CA SER A 639 14.01 -0.23 14.19
C SER A 639 13.43 0.24 12.86
N TRP A 640 14.11 -0.09 11.76
CA TRP A 640 13.71 0.29 10.40
C TRP A 640 13.58 -0.95 9.52
N LEU A 641 12.38 -1.22 9.05
CA LEU A 641 12.12 -2.27 8.05
C LEU A 641 10.95 -1.83 7.18
N ILE A 642 11.12 -1.90 5.86
CA ILE A 642 10.00 -1.90 4.91
C ILE A 642 9.93 -3.30 4.31
N ARG A 643 8.73 -3.87 4.24
CA ARG A 643 8.46 -5.15 3.57
C ARG A 643 7.38 -4.95 2.52
N VAL A 644 7.73 -5.13 1.25
CA VAL A 644 6.79 -5.15 0.12
C VAL A 644 6.53 -6.62 -0.21
N TYR A 645 5.43 -7.16 0.32
CA TYR A 645 5.12 -8.60 0.33
C TYR A 645 4.33 -9.04 -0.89
N LEU A 646 4.71 -10.18 -1.49
CA LEU A 646 3.98 -10.81 -2.59
C LEU A 646 2.93 -11.78 -2.00
N SER A 647 1.67 -11.36 -2.01
CA SER A 647 0.56 -12.05 -1.35
C SER A 647 -0.15 -13.10 -2.22
N GLY A 648 0.18 -13.22 -3.51
CA GLY A 648 -0.51 -14.16 -4.40
C GLY A 648 -0.13 -14.05 -5.87
N GLY A 649 -1.04 -14.51 -6.74
CA GLY A 649 -0.88 -14.48 -8.19
C GLY A 649 0.13 -15.51 -8.74
N PRO A 650 0.37 -15.51 -10.07
CA PRO A 650 1.29 -16.44 -10.72
C PRO A 650 2.72 -16.37 -10.17
N ALA A 651 3.21 -15.17 -9.84
CA ALA A 651 4.53 -14.96 -9.25
C ALA A 651 4.72 -15.74 -7.94
N LYS A 652 3.72 -15.74 -7.04
CA LYS A 652 3.76 -16.48 -5.77
C LYS A 652 3.71 -18.00 -5.95
N ASN A 653 3.46 -18.50 -7.16
CA ASN A 653 3.46 -19.92 -7.50
C ASN A 653 4.79 -20.42 -8.10
N VAL A 654 5.77 -19.54 -8.36
CA VAL A 654 7.10 -19.97 -8.83
C VAL A 654 7.85 -20.67 -7.70
N ARG A 655 8.39 -21.86 -7.99
CA ARG A 655 9.13 -22.72 -7.03
C ARG A 655 10.54 -22.96 -7.53
N PHE A 656 11.49 -22.99 -6.61
CA PHE A 656 12.91 -23.16 -6.91
C PHE A 656 13.67 -23.71 -5.70
N ASP A 657 14.97 -23.93 -5.86
CA ASP A 657 15.90 -24.25 -4.78
C ASP A 657 17.12 -23.32 -4.85
N LYS A 658 18.04 -23.46 -3.88
CA LYS A 658 19.24 -22.62 -3.73
C LYS A 658 20.28 -22.73 -4.86
N SER A 659 20.09 -23.61 -5.86
CA SER A 659 20.97 -23.69 -7.04
C SER A 659 20.68 -22.60 -8.08
N ALA A 660 19.49 -21.97 -8.02
CA ALA A 660 19.17 -20.82 -8.85
C ALA A 660 19.81 -19.53 -8.31
N LEU A 661 20.12 -18.59 -9.22
CA LEU A 661 20.46 -17.21 -8.85
C LEU A 661 19.16 -16.40 -8.78
N LEU A 662 18.83 -15.80 -7.63
CA LEU A 662 17.69 -14.90 -7.53
C LEU A 662 18.12 -13.48 -7.92
N GLN A 663 17.40 -12.86 -8.86
CA GLN A 663 17.81 -11.61 -9.50
C GLN A 663 16.66 -10.62 -9.65
N VAL A 664 16.98 -9.32 -9.56
CA VAL A 664 16.07 -8.23 -9.93
C VAL A 664 16.88 -7.03 -10.41
N TYR A 665 16.40 -6.33 -11.44
CA TYR A 665 16.97 -5.04 -11.81
C TYR A 665 16.49 -3.97 -10.85
N VAL A 666 17.42 -3.18 -10.31
CA VAL A 666 17.12 -2.10 -9.36
C VAL A 666 17.66 -0.78 -9.92
N PHE A 667 16.75 0.18 -10.10
CA PHE A 667 17.12 1.57 -10.31
C PHE A 667 17.42 2.20 -8.94
N GLY A 668 18.70 2.41 -8.66
CA GLY A 668 19.16 3.03 -7.42
C GLY A 668 19.06 4.55 -7.45
N ASP A 669 18.84 5.17 -6.30
CA ASP A 669 18.87 6.62 -6.11
C ASP A 669 20.17 7.13 -5.45
N GLY A 670 21.10 6.23 -5.10
CA GLY A 670 22.34 6.53 -4.39
C GLY A 670 22.15 6.91 -2.93
N SER A 671 21.01 6.58 -2.31
CA SER A 671 20.66 6.93 -0.92
C SER A 671 21.50 6.28 0.16
N GLY A 672 22.17 5.17 -0.15
CA GLY A 672 22.77 4.30 0.87
C GLY A 672 21.75 3.46 1.64
N SER A 673 20.46 3.45 1.25
CA SER A 673 19.45 2.54 1.79
C SER A 673 19.88 1.07 1.62
N LEU A 674 19.42 0.18 2.49
CA LEU A 674 19.70 -1.26 2.39
C LEU A 674 18.54 -1.96 1.68
N PHE A 675 18.83 -2.90 0.77
CA PHE A 675 17.88 -3.76 0.08
C PHE A 675 18.23 -5.24 0.33
N ARG A 676 17.23 -6.11 0.44
CA ARG A 676 17.42 -7.57 0.41
C ARG A 676 16.19 -8.29 -0.16
N PHE A 677 16.41 -9.51 -0.63
CA PHE A 677 15.34 -10.44 -0.97
C PHE A 677 14.85 -11.19 0.26
N CYS A 678 13.61 -11.65 0.24
CA CYS A 678 13.05 -12.62 1.19
C CYS A 678 12.38 -13.76 0.42
N VAL A 679 12.52 -14.99 0.91
CA VAL A 679 11.91 -16.21 0.37
C VAL A 679 11.25 -17.01 1.49
N ASP A 680 10.16 -17.70 1.16
CA ASP A 680 9.60 -18.77 1.99
C ASP A 680 10.38 -20.06 1.69
N ASP A 681 11.07 -20.65 2.66
CA ASP A 681 11.92 -21.83 2.45
C ASP A 681 11.12 -23.15 2.44
N LYS A 682 9.99 -23.23 3.13
CA LYS A 682 9.26 -24.49 3.38
C LYS A 682 7.85 -24.50 2.78
N VAL A 683 7.71 -24.01 1.55
CA VAL A 683 6.40 -23.91 0.84
C VAL A 683 5.80 -25.31 0.57
N PRO A 684 4.51 -25.58 0.88
CA PRO A 684 3.41 -24.66 1.19
C PRO A 684 3.16 -24.37 2.69
N ASP A 685 4.06 -24.74 3.60
CA ASP A 685 3.94 -24.39 5.02
C ASP A 685 4.47 -22.97 5.26
N TYR A 686 3.61 -21.97 5.08
CA TYR A 686 3.94 -20.56 5.29
C TYR A 686 3.89 -20.20 6.79
N GLN A 687 5.03 -20.23 7.48
CA GLN A 687 5.17 -19.76 8.86
C GLN A 687 6.31 -18.76 8.99
N ALA A 688 6.24 -17.89 10.01
CA ALA A 688 7.28 -16.89 10.30
C ALA A 688 8.69 -17.51 10.40
N ALA A 689 8.80 -18.70 11.01
CA ALA A 689 10.06 -19.43 11.17
C ALA A 689 10.67 -19.97 9.84
N ASN A 690 9.96 -19.83 8.72
CA ASN A 690 10.37 -20.33 7.41
C ASN A 690 10.79 -19.21 6.43
N HIS A 691 10.88 -17.95 6.88
CA HIS A 691 11.24 -16.82 6.03
C HIS A 691 12.75 -16.56 6.06
N GLU A 692 13.44 -16.97 4.99
CA GLU A 692 14.86 -16.70 4.79
C GLU A 692 15.08 -15.44 3.96
N VAL A 693 16.20 -14.76 4.20
CA VAL A 693 16.52 -13.48 3.56
C VAL A 693 17.92 -13.49 2.98
N SER A 694 18.16 -12.71 1.92
CA SER A 694 19.52 -12.47 1.46
C SER A 694 20.30 -11.60 2.45
N PRO A 695 21.63 -11.56 2.35
CA PRO A 695 22.42 -10.46 2.90
C PRO A 695 21.92 -9.10 2.40
N TRP A 696 22.24 -8.02 3.14
CA TRP A 696 21.88 -6.66 2.76
C TRP A 696 22.80 -6.13 1.64
N TYR A 697 22.20 -5.64 0.56
CA TYR A 697 22.86 -4.87 -0.49
C TYR A 697 22.65 -3.36 -0.23
N LYS A 698 23.73 -2.61 -0.09
CA LYS A 698 23.67 -1.15 0.09
C LYS A 698 23.47 -0.45 -1.27
N ILE A 699 22.42 0.35 -1.40
CA ILE A 699 22.09 1.11 -2.62
C ILE A 699 22.98 2.36 -2.71
N ASP A 700 24.26 2.14 -2.98
CA ASP A 700 25.30 3.16 -3.13
C ASP A 700 25.46 3.70 -4.57
N TRP A 701 24.58 3.29 -5.48
CA TRP A 701 24.62 3.63 -6.90
C TRP A 701 23.37 4.37 -7.36
N ARG A 702 23.52 5.10 -8.47
CA ARG A 702 22.43 5.79 -9.19
C ARG A 702 22.13 5.08 -10.50
N GLY A 703 20.86 4.93 -10.84
CA GLY A 703 20.39 4.27 -12.07
C GLY A 703 20.35 2.75 -12.01
N TRP A 704 20.09 2.12 -13.16
CA TRP A 704 19.90 0.67 -13.28
C TRP A 704 21.14 -0.16 -12.99
N ARG A 705 20.95 -1.22 -12.18
CA ARG A 705 21.93 -2.27 -11.86
C ARG A 705 21.22 -3.59 -11.61
N LEU A 706 21.77 -4.71 -12.07
CA LEU A 706 21.28 -6.03 -11.66
C LEU A 706 21.78 -6.36 -10.25
N VAL A 707 20.87 -6.70 -9.34
CA VAL A 707 21.20 -7.29 -8.04
C VAL A 707 20.98 -8.80 -8.14
N THR A 708 21.90 -9.59 -7.58
CA THR A 708 21.89 -11.05 -7.64
C THR A 708 22.23 -11.62 -6.27
N TRP A 709 21.44 -12.60 -5.83
CA TRP A 709 21.74 -13.46 -4.70
C TRP A 709 22.12 -14.86 -5.21
N ASP A 710 23.38 -15.24 -5.03
CA ASP A 710 23.85 -16.60 -5.26
C ASP A 710 23.58 -17.41 -3.98
N MET A 711 22.35 -17.92 -3.88
CA MET A 711 21.87 -18.69 -2.72
C MET A 711 22.75 -19.92 -2.39
N SER A 712 23.57 -20.39 -3.34
CA SER A 712 24.51 -21.50 -3.14
C SER A 712 25.84 -21.08 -2.49
N ARG A 713 26.17 -19.77 -2.49
CA ARG A 713 27.47 -19.23 -2.03
C ARG A 713 27.37 -18.13 -0.99
N ASP A 714 26.42 -17.21 -1.14
CA ASP A 714 26.31 -15.99 -0.33
C ASP A 714 25.74 -16.27 1.07
N GLY A 715 25.03 -17.40 1.24
CA GLY A 715 24.29 -17.73 2.45
C GLY A 715 23.09 -16.81 2.68
N THR A 716 22.58 -16.82 3.91
CA THR A 716 21.40 -16.05 4.36
C THR A 716 21.80 -14.88 5.26
N GLY A 717 20.99 -13.83 5.26
CA GLY A 717 21.01 -12.79 6.29
C GLY A 717 20.16 -13.19 7.50
N THR A 718 20.24 -12.44 8.60
CA THR A 718 19.42 -12.71 9.79
C THR A 718 18.07 -12.00 9.72
N TRP A 719 16.98 -12.72 10.01
CA TRP A 719 15.67 -12.13 10.30
C TRP A 719 14.84 -12.99 11.27
N ILE A 720 13.88 -13.79 10.76
CA ILE A 720 12.95 -14.62 11.56
C ILE A 720 13.02 -16.11 11.23
N GLY A 721 13.72 -16.50 10.16
CA GLY A 721 13.96 -17.89 9.77
C GLY A 721 15.05 -18.61 10.59
N ASP A 722 15.36 -19.84 10.20
CA ASP A 722 16.36 -20.71 10.84
C ASP A 722 17.78 -20.54 10.25
N GLY A 723 17.92 -19.77 9.17
CA GLY A 723 19.18 -19.47 8.50
C GLY A 723 19.60 -20.52 7.46
N GLN A 724 18.79 -21.55 7.21
CA GLN A 724 19.06 -22.59 6.20
C GLN A 724 18.10 -22.45 5.01
N LEU A 725 18.65 -22.61 3.80
CA LEU A 725 17.85 -22.84 2.59
C LEU A 725 17.81 -24.35 2.34
N ASP A 726 16.88 -25.06 2.97
CA ASP A 726 16.80 -26.52 2.97
C ASP A 726 15.48 -27.13 2.48
N GLY A 727 14.48 -26.30 2.17
CA GLY A 727 13.19 -26.73 1.63
C GLY A 727 12.94 -26.39 0.15
N THR A 728 11.67 -26.17 -0.19
CA THR A 728 11.23 -25.71 -1.52
C THR A 728 10.94 -24.21 -1.45
N LEU A 729 11.78 -23.43 -2.14
CA LEU A 729 11.73 -21.98 -2.08
C LEU A 729 10.57 -21.40 -2.89
N GLY A 730 9.92 -20.38 -2.34
CA GLY A 730 9.04 -19.46 -3.07
C GLY A 730 9.40 -18.02 -2.75
N PHE A 731 9.16 -17.09 -3.68
CA PHE A 731 9.45 -15.67 -3.42
C PHE A 731 8.48 -15.10 -2.36
N ASP A 732 9.01 -14.35 -1.39
CA ASP A 732 8.22 -13.71 -0.33
C ASP A 732 8.08 -12.20 -0.52
N SER A 733 9.18 -11.45 -0.41
CA SER A 733 9.12 -10.00 -0.35
C SER A 733 10.41 -9.32 -0.79
N ILE A 734 10.25 -8.09 -1.25
CA ILE A 734 11.34 -7.10 -1.30
C ILE A 734 11.40 -6.42 0.06
N GLN A 735 12.57 -6.35 0.67
CA GLN A 735 12.76 -5.69 1.96
C GLN A 735 13.79 -4.56 1.86
N LEU A 736 13.47 -3.43 2.51
CA LEU A 736 14.38 -2.29 2.69
C LEU A 736 14.67 -2.05 4.17
N SER A 737 15.82 -1.45 4.48
CA SER A 737 16.15 -0.96 5.82
C SER A 737 17.04 0.29 5.75
N PHE A 738 17.19 0.96 6.88
CA PHE A 738 17.94 2.20 7.06
C PHE A 738 19.16 1.98 7.95
N GLU A 739 20.25 2.67 7.62
CA GLU A 739 21.45 2.75 8.45
C GLU A 739 21.74 4.24 8.70
N PRO A 740 22.07 4.67 9.95
CA PRO A 740 22.39 6.07 10.23
C PRO A 740 23.50 6.61 9.31
N GLY A 741 23.21 7.71 8.62
CA GLY A 741 24.08 8.29 7.58
C GLY A 741 23.68 7.93 6.14
N ALA A 742 22.73 7.01 5.94
CA ALA A 742 21.95 6.95 4.73
C ALA A 742 20.91 8.09 4.68
N GLU A 743 20.34 8.30 3.50
CA GLU A 743 19.33 9.33 3.25
C GLU A 743 17.97 8.92 3.84
N THR A 744 17.30 9.84 4.53
CA THR A 744 16.05 9.53 5.27
C THR A 744 14.85 9.34 4.36
N LYS A 745 14.93 9.73 3.08
CA LYS A 745 13.87 9.48 2.09
C LYS A 745 14.38 9.36 0.67
N GLY A 746 13.58 8.78 -0.21
CA GLY A 746 13.88 8.64 -1.64
C GLY A 746 12.94 7.67 -2.37
N THR A 747 13.44 7.16 -3.50
CA THR A 747 12.67 6.29 -4.41
C THR A 747 13.58 5.21 -4.97
N LEU A 748 13.18 3.94 -4.87
CA LEU A 748 13.78 2.82 -5.62
C LEU A 748 12.76 2.26 -6.61
N ILE A 749 13.25 1.70 -7.71
CA ILE A 749 12.41 1.04 -8.72
C ILE A 749 12.98 -0.35 -9.02
N PHE A 750 12.09 -1.33 -9.15
CA PHE A 750 12.39 -2.75 -9.31
C PHE A 750 11.71 -3.27 -10.57
N ASP A 751 12.45 -4.03 -11.39
CA ASP A 751 12.00 -4.57 -12.67
C ASP A 751 12.61 -5.96 -12.92
N ASP A 752 11.94 -6.78 -13.72
CA ASP A 752 12.31 -8.17 -14.07
C ASP A 752 12.82 -9.03 -12.88
N LEU A 753 11.97 -9.23 -11.86
CA LEU A 753 12.25 -10.19 -10.79
C LEU A 753 12.25 -11.60 -11.40
N ARG A 754 13.41 -12.27 -11.36
CA ARG A 754 13.65 -13.51 -12.08
C ARG A 754 14.60 -14.45 -11.35
N LEU A 755 14.53 -15.73 -11.71
CA LEU A 755 15.57 -16.72 -11.44
C LEU A 755 16.46 -16.83 -12.67
N ALA A 756 17.76 -16.92 -12.47
CA ALA A 756 18.72 -17.28 -13.52
C ALA A 756 19.38 -18.62 -13.17
N ILE A 757 19.18 -19.60 -14.04
CA ILE A 757 19.64 -20.98 -13.85
C ILE A 757 20.85 -21.20 -14.79
N PRO A 758 22.04 -21.51 -14.25
CA PRO A 758 23.20 -21.87 -15.06
C PRO A 758 22.89 -23.08 -15.96
N SER A 759 22.85 -22.86 -17.27
CA SER A 759 22.79 -23.99 -18.21
C SER A 759 24.20 -24.59 -18.31
N PRO A 760 24.39 -25.90 -18.07
CA PRO A 760 25.69 -26.53 -18.26
C PRO A 760 26.08 -26.42 -19.73
N SER A 761 27.19 -25.72 -20.02
CA SER A 761 27.64 -25.47 -21.37
C SER A 761 27.81 -26.79 -22.13
N ALA A 762 27.06 -26.94 -23.22
CA ALA A 762 27.27 -28.02 -24.16
C ALA A 762 28.73 -27.98 -24.66
N VAL A 763 29.40 -29.12 -24.61
CA VAL A 763 30.73 -29.30 -25.21
C VAL A 763 30.66 -28.90 -26.68
N GLU A 764 31.69 -28.21 -27.18
CA GLU A 764 31.81 -27.63 -28.52
C GLU A 764 31.15 -28.48 -29.63
N SER A 765 29.91 -28.14 -30.01
CA SER A 765 29.28 -28.65 -31.24
C SER A 765 29.45 -27.62 -32.35
N LEU A 766 30.38 -27.91 -33.26
CA LEU A 766 30.62 -27.11 -34.46
C LEU A 766 29.33 -26.98 -35.31
N ALA A 767 28.94 -25.73 -35.56
CA ALA A 767 27.86 -25.30 -36.46
C ALA A 767 26.43 -25.79 -36.14
N GLU A 768 25.52 -24.83 -35.92
CA GLU A 768 24.08 -25.08 -36.05
C GLU A 768 23.73 -25.40 -37.51
N THR A 769 23.72 -26.68 -37.86
CA THR A 769 23.03 -27.12 -39.07
C THR A 769 21.53 -27.11 -38.80
N SER A 770 20.79 -26.24 -39.49
CA SER A 770 19.33 -26.30 -39.54
C SER A 770 18.87 -27.73 -39.89
N PRO A 771 17.79 -28.26 -39.29
CA PRO A 771 17.36 -29.63 -39.52
C PRO A 771 17.13 -29.87 -41.02
N ARG A 772 17.89 -30.84 -41.57
CA ARG A 772 17.88 -31.20 -43.01
C ARG A 772 16.88 -32.32 -43.33
N GLU A 773 16.36 -32.99 -42.31
CA GLU A 773 15.54 -34.19 -42.44
C GLU A 773 14.23 -34.04 -41.66
N PHE A 774 13.14 -34.58 -42.21
CA PHE A 774 11.84 -34.65 -41.55
C PHE A 774 11.80 -35.89 -40.66
N ARG A 775 11.68 -35.71 -39.35
CA ARG A 775 11.72 -36.83 -38.40
C ARG A 775 10.95 -36.55 -37.12
N LEU A 776 10.28 -37.58 -36.62
CA LEU A 776 9.72 -37.67 -35.27
C LEU A 776 10.66 -38.57 -34.47
N LEU A 777 11.22 -38.05 -33.39
CA LEU A 777 12.12 -38.78 -32.49
C LEU A 777 11.30 -39.63 -31.51
N GLU A 778 11.94 -40.63 -30.90
CA GLU A 778 11.30 -41.45 -29.87
C GLU A 778 10.81 -40.57 -28.70
N GLY A 779 9.61 -40.88 -28.20
CA GLY A 779 9.05 -40.18 -27.05
C GLY A 779 9.87 -40.43 -25.79
N TYR A 780 10.00 -39.42 -24.92
CA TYR A 780 10.67 -39.56 -23.63
C TYR A 780 9.85 -38.92 -22.49
N PRO A 781 9.71 -39.57 -21.31
CA PRO A 781 10.08 -40.95 -21.03
C PRO A 781 9.23 -41.94 -21.86
N ASN A 782 9.76 -43.15 -22.08
CA ASN A 782 9.04 -44.23 -22.75
C ASN A 782 9.58 -45.58 -22.25
N PRO A 783 8.83 -46.33 -21.42
CA PRO A 783 7.44 -46.06 -21.02
C PRO A 783 7.25 -44.80 -20.17
N PHE A 784 6.03 -44.24 -20.18
CA PHE A 784 5.62 -43.08 -19.37
C PHE A 784 4.41 -43.39 -18.50
N ASN A 785 4.23 -42.65 -17.41
CA ASN A 785 3.11 -42.83 -16.46
C ASN A 785 2.18 -41.62 -16.33
N GLN A 786 2.68 -40.41 -16.59
CA GLN A 786 1.89 -39.17 -16.56
C GLN A 786 1.94 -38.47 -17.92
N THR A 787 3.14 -38.12 -18.39
CA THR A 787 3.33 -37.44 -19.68
C THR A 787 4.53 -37.98 -20.47
N VAL A 788 4.43 -37.99 -21.80
CA VAL A 788 5.55 -38.23 -22.73
C VAL A 788 5.79 -36.99 -23.60
N SER A 789 7.05 -36.61 -23.77
CA SER A 789 7.49 -35.57 -24.71
C SER A 789 7.84 -36.18 -26.07
N LEU A 790 7.22 -35.67 -27.13
CA LEU A 790 7.42 -36.05 -28.53
C LEU A 790 8.18 -34.92 -29.23
N ARG A 791 9.46 -35.14 -29.53
CA ARG A 791 10.30 -34.18 -30.28
C ARG A 791 10.24 -34.49 -31.78
N TYR A 792 10.11 -33.47 -32.61
CA TYR A 792 10.20 -33.62 -34.06
C TYR A 792 10.95 -32.46 -34.72
N GLU A 793 11.40 -32.70 -35.95
CA GLU A 793 12.17 -31.77 -36.76
C GLU A 793 11.53 -31.59 -38.12
N LEU A 794 11.43 -30.32 -38.55
CA LEU A 794 10.83 -29.90 -39.81
C LEU A 794 11.93 -29.28 -40.70
N PRO A 795 12.26 -29.86 -41.85
CA PRO A 795 13.11 -29.25 -42.86
C PRO A 795 12.30 -28.36 -43.80
N GLY A 796 12.97 -27.41 -44.47
CA GLY A 796 12.34 -26.57 -45.50
C GLY A 796 11.44 -25.44 -44.97
N PRO A 797 10.73 -24.74 -45.87
CA PRO A 797 9.90 -23.59 -45.50
C PRO A 797 8.65 -23.99 -44.69
N THR A 798 7.94 -22.98 -44.18
CA THR A 798 6.73 -23.16 -43.37
C THR A 798 5.72 -24.11 -44.00
N GLN A 799 5.38 -25.16 -43.26
CA GLN A 799 4.51 -26.25 -43.71
C GLN A 799 3.42 -26.54 -42.68
N HIS A 800 2.31 -27.13 -43.15
CA HIS A 800 1.22 -27.57 -42.28
C HIS A 800 1.62 -28.88 -41.60
N VAL A 801 1.52 -28.92 -40.28
CA VAL A 801 2.01 -30.00 -39.41
C VAL A 801 0.87 -30.53 -38.56
N ARG A 802 0.69 -31.85 -38.62
CA ARG A 802 -0.29 -32.59 -37.85
C ARG A 802 0.41 -33.64 -36.99
N LEU A 803 0.17 -33.63 -35.69
CA LEU A 803 0.67 -34.63 -34.75
C LEU A 803 -0.51 -35.28 -34.03
N GLU A 804 -0.66 -36.59 -34.21
CA GLU A 804 -1.82 -37.36 -33.76
C GLU A 804 -1.42 -38.67 -33.07
N ILE A 805 -2.30 -39.15 -32.19
CA ILE A 805 -2.16 -40.37 -31.42
C ILE A 805 -3.20 -41.39 -31.87
N TYR A 806 -2.76 -42.64 -32.06
CA TYR A 806 -3.55 -43.77 -32.54
C TYR A 806 -3.41 -44.98 -31.61
N ASP A 807 -4.46 -45.82 -31.55
CA ASP A 807 -4.35 -47.18 -31.00
C ASP A 807 -3.74 -48.17 -32.00
N LEU A 808 -3.45 -49.39 -31.54
CA LEU A 808 -2.90 -50.47 -32.36
C LEU A 808 -3.82 -50.95 -33.50
N LEU A 809 -5.10 -50.56 -33.51
CA LEU A 809 -6.03 -50.85 -34.61
C LEU A 809 -6.05 -49.73 -35.66
N GLY A 810 -5.24 -48.68 -35.48
CA GLY A 810 -5.18 -47.53 -36.39
C GLY A 810 -6.34 -46.56 -36.23
N ARG A 811 -7.12 -46.64 -35.14
CA ARG A 811 -8.13 -45.64 -34.81
C ARG A 811 -7.46 -44.45 -34.11
N LYS A 812 -7.73 -43.24 -34.59
CA LYS A 812 -7.26 -42.01 -33.95
C LYS A 812 -7.91 -41.84 -32.57
N LEU A 813 -7.10 -41.48 -31.59
CA LEU A 813 -7.50 -41.21 -30.21
C LEU A 813 -7.39 -39.73 -29.85
N LYS A 814 -6.34 -39.03 -30.32
CA LYS A 814 -6.10 -37.62 -30.01
C LYS A 814 -5.38 -36.87 -31.12
N THR A 815 -5.73 -35.62 -31.36
CA THR A 815 -4.89 -34.66 -32.10
C THR A 815 -4.15 -33.76 -31.11
N LEU A 816 -2.81 -33.80 -31.12
CA LEU A 816 -1.96 -32.95 -30.27
C LEU A 816 -1.65 -31.60 -30.91
N LEU A 817 -1.58 -31.57 -32.25
CA LEU A 817 -1.27 -30.38 -33.03
C LEU A 817 -1.85 -30.52 -34.44
N ASP A 818 -2.40 -29.43 -34.97
CA ASP A 818 -2.77 -29.28 -36.39
C ASP A 818 -2.61 -27.79 -36.77
N THR A 819 -1.41 -27.39 -37.23
CA THR A 819 -1.10 -25.97 -37.50
C THR A 819 0.08 -25.77 -38.45
N TRP A 820 0.30 -24.55 -38.93
CA TRP A 820 1.47 -24.19 -39.75
C TRP A 820 2.69 -23.89 -38.87
N GLN A 821 3.84 -24.49 -39.17
CA GLN A 821 5.11 -24.26 -38.45
C GLN A 821 6.29 -24.04 -39.43
N PRO A 822 7.21 -23.10 -39.13
CA PRO A 822 8.43 -22.88 -39.91
C PRO A 822 9.48 -23.99 -39.71
N GLN A 823 10.61 -23.92 -40.41
CA GLN A 823 11.74 -24.81 -40.18
C GLN A 823 12.17 -24.79 -38.70
N GLY A 824 12.41 -25.94 -38.09
CA GLY A 824 12.86 -25.99 -36.70
C GLY A 824 12.70 -27.35 -36.01
N THR A 825 13.10 -27.37 -34.74
CA THR A 825 12.94 -28.51 -33.83
C THR A 825 11.90 -28.16 -32.77
N TYR A 826 10.89 -29.00 -32.64
CA TYR A 826 9.71 -28.78 -31.81
C TYR A 826 9.52 -29.91 -30.81
N VAL A 827 8.83 -29.65 -29.70
CA VAL A 827 8.49 -30.65 -28.67
C VAL A 827 7.03 -30.47 -28.26
N MET A 828 6.26 -31.56 -28.28
CA MET A 828 4.87 -31.60 -27.79
C MET A 828 4.72 -32.65 -26.70
N SER A 829 3.96 -32.34 -25.65
CA SER A 829 3.66 -33.27 -24.55
C SER A 829 2.30 -33.96 -24.77
N TRP A 830 2.22 -35.25 -24.46
CA TRP A 830 0.97 -36.00 -24.35
C TRP A 830 0.81 -36.62 -22.96
N ASP A 831 -0.40 -36.52 -22.42
CA ASP A 831 -0.84 -36.85 -21.06
C ASP A 831 -1.54 -38.21 -20.94
N GLY A 832 -1.55 -39.01 -22.01
CA GLY A 832 -2.25 -40.29 -22.01
C GLY A 832 -3.78 -40.18 -21.97
N THR A 833 -4.35 -39.08 -22.50
CA THR A 833 -5.81 -38.92 -22.71
C THR A 833 -6.21 -38.95 -24.19
N ASP A 834 -7.51 -39.13 -24.46
CA ASP A 834 -8.13 -38.99 -25.79
C ASP A 834 -8.59 -37.53 -26.08
N ASP A 835 -9.15 -37.27 -27.28
CA ASP A 835 -9.70 -35.97 -27.68
C ASP A 835 -10.87 -35.49 -26.80
N ALA A 836 -11.53 -36.40 -26.07
CA ALA A 836 -12.60 -36.09 -25.12
C ALA A 836 -12.09 -35.91 -23.67
N GLY A 837 -10.77 -35.97 -23.45
CA GLY A 837 -10.13 -35.84 -22.15
C GLY A 837 -10.21 -37.09 -21.26
N ASN A 838 -10.69 -38.23 -21.78
CA ASN A 838 -10.74 -39.47 -21.00
C ASN A 838 -9.34 -40.08 -20.89
N LEU A 839 -9.04 -40.63 -19.72
CA LEU A 839 -7.77 -41.32 -19.45
C LEU A 839 -7.74 -42.65 -20.22
N LEU A 840 -6.70 -42.84 -21.03
CA LEU A 840 -6.47 -44.08 -21.78
C LEU A 840 -5.77 -45.14 -20.90
N PRO A 841 -6.06 -46.44 -21.11
CA PRO A 841 -5.51 -47.53 -20.31
C PRO A 841 -4.00 -47.73 -20.52
N SER A 842 -3.34 -48.45 -19.61
CA SER A 842 -1.96 -48.90 -19.81
C SER A 842 -1.85 -49.74 -21.09
N GLY A 843 -0.94 -49.39 -21.99
CA GLY A 843 -0.93 -49.93 -23.35
C GLY A 843 0.09 -49.27 -24.29
N VAL A 844 0.11 -49.76 -25.52
CA VAL A 844 0.99 -49.28 -26.60
C VAL A 844 0.20 -48.38 -27.54
N TYR A 845 0.76 -47.21 -27.84
CA TYR A 845 0.17 -46.19 -28.69
C TYR A 845 1.14 -45.76 -29.79
N LEU A 846 0.60 -45.30 -30.91
CA LEU A 846 1.36 -44.82 -32.05
C LEU A 846 1.18 -43.30 -32.20
N CYS A 847 2.27 -42.56 -32.12
CA CYS A 847 2.31 -41.14 -32.43
C CYS A 847 2.68 -40.98 -33.89
N ARG A 848 1.90 -40.21 -34.65
CA ARG A 848 2.10 -39.98 -36.09
C ARG A 848 2.21 -38.49 -36.38
N LEU A 849 3.29 -38.10 -37.04
CA LEU A 849 3.55 -36.75 -37.51
C LEU A 849 3.40 -36.72 -39.04
N GLU A 850 2.57 -35.82 -39.56
CA GLU A 850 2.45 -35.52 -40.98
C GLU A 850 2.87 -34.07 -41.24
N ALA A 851 3.74 -33.84 -42.23
CA ALA A 851 4.06 -32.49 -42.73
C ALA A 851 4.56 -32.57 -44.17
N GLY A 852 4.28 -31.55 -45.00
CA GLY A 852 4.82 -31.44 -46.36
C GLY A 852 4.38 -32.54 -47.35
N GLY A 853 3.46 -33.43 -46.95
CA GLY A 853 3.10 -34.64 -47.71
C GLY A 853 3.83 -35.91 -47.24
N GLU A 854 4.77 -35.80 -46.31
CA GLU A 854 5.44 -36.92 -45.66
C GLU A 854 4.76 -37.28 -44.33
N SER A 855 4.95 -38.53 -43.88
CA SER A 855 4.35 -39.07 -42.66
C SER A 855 5.31 -40.02 -41.96
N VAL A 856 5.66 -39.73 -40.71
CA VAL A 856 6.52 -40.56 -39.86
C VAL A 856 5.81 -40.89 -38.54
N GLY A 857 6.20 -41.97 -37.86
CA GLY A 857 5.55 -42.37 -36.62
C GLY A 857 6.46 -43.11 -35.65
N VAL A 858 6.21 -42.93 -34.35
CA VAL A 858 6.94 -43.57 -33.24
C VAL A 858 5.97 -44.23 -32.27
N ARG A 859 6.47 -45.24 -31.55
CA ARG A 859 5.69 -46.01 -30.58
C ARG A 859 5.98 -45.54 -29.16
N VAL A 860 4.94 -45.24 -28.39
CA VAL A 860 5.03 -44.93 -26.96
C VAL A 860 4.24 -45.93 -26.12
N VAL A 861 4.68 -46.17 -24.90
CA VAL A 861 4.09 -47.13 -23.97
C VAL A 861 3.63 -46.39 -22.72
N LEU A 862 2.32 -46.40 -22.46
CA LEU A 862 1.72 -45.85 -21.25
C LEU A 862 1.64 -46.94 -20.17
N ILE A 863 2.16 -46.67 -18.98
CA ILE A 863 2.07 -47.50 -17.78
C ILE A 863 1.42 -46.68 -16.66
N ARG A 864 0.15 -46.99 -16.37
CA ARG A 864 -0.55 -46.58 -15.15
C ARG A 864 -0.60 -47.76 -14.17
#